data_AF-A0A2H5WRZ9-F1
#
_entry.id   AF-A0A2H5WRZ9-F1
#
_cell.length_a   1.000
_cell.length_b   1.000
_cell.length_c   1.000
_cell.angle_alpha   90.00
_cell.angle_beta   90.00
_cell.angle_gamma   90.00
#
_symmetry.space_group_name_H-M   'P 1'
#
loop_
_entity.id
_entity.type
_entity.pdbx_description
1 polymer ?
#
loop_
_entity_poly.entity_id
_entity_poly.type
_entity_poly.pdbx_seq_one_letter_code
_entity_poly.pdbx_strand_id
1 'polypeptide(L)'
;MHNQTIHPLRGGWRARLLFVGSLLVMIAGAQPGGSPFQLPQSCLLPATVQMLEQQMREAYQARKSCKPEPPIEVRLDLSHAPTLGQPVQIIFSVLPFEYLHNAEISWDVSDGISVLTRPQPLQNLQIDTKGVSQYRLVVQFNRPGRYEIAASVVERGNGFTMGRRVHLYFDVRPDGTVEVRRLPFYEPLKEPPAAQEVSPAEQITEPAPNSPAHLGTPPAPPFQPVNDDQTVSPQGPTGTARVRGYFYYRHRDGTLHGAYGALVQIWDDDTWSGDDLLAEAICDGNGFFETPDFDNGNDGDPFDDASQEPYVRWFARNGRVNVVHYTDGHNFQVNGPSRADLPDGVWDIGGWFIDTDGPGNYPDDGWEAAYEICDALSRAWASYNYGLGYDLALVNCRWQEGGSDGAYYNGGSQRITLRDGDQQDDSVIFHEYGHHVMQVVKGGFPPGSGGAHSWFGCYNGGLAWSEGWATYSGQSSLGNQTYCDTPGVGDSANFCVNVETTTGNCLDGTVGTTGEASVASSLWDVYDNLGGDPHSRDRLALGRGQIWDTFVNGGTLNHMMDFVNAWFARGHDYDSAFRDIMRDHRILPEISDFVTVEIDHTYRGDLIVDVGVGNPDAPLYSKRIWNRAGGSADNLYIQESIADAPSFYRNSPGEDVVWFCKVYDAAGADQGTLRRFSLTTNNTYVSGNVPQPVTDFNTTYAFYPTRTARHALIGLDHTWRGDLIVTIGVGDPSSPLWSRVVANRTGGSLDNMWCQVDLASAAAYLPPDPRTCNMRGWWVRVQDQAGGDQGTLHTFLINNNGAVTNTNDASQSIVDFGTAYLRQYGDSVYTAIVPVTGAYGQTVPLQVRMNAVSLGSWICNRTISFSVVGNPVGSANTDVNGWAIVNYTIPESLAVGTHDVTFAFAGDFFFNARTATVAALTVQKADTNMTVPSRSGFIGQTVQLQATLRRTTDNAPLSGRTVQFRIDGNLVGSANTNASGVATLNYTIPNIACGNHTIQASFAGDSWYNAGSANGTLGVSLQGDVNGDRIVDDADLLRVLFAFGQTGRRPEDVNGDNVVDDADLLIVLFNFGRSC
;
A
#
# COMPACT_ATOMS: atom_id res chain seq x y z
N MET A 1 77.46 -27.22 -9.31
CA MET A 1 77.07 -28.21 -8.29
C MET A 1 75.88 -27.58 -7.54
N HIS A 2 74.60 -28.02 -7.63
CA HIS A 2 73.99 -29.30 -8.06
C HIS A 2 72.55 -29.17 -8.72
N ASN A 3 71.71 -30.23 -8.64
CA ASN A 3 70.51 -30.72 -9.41
C ASN A 3 69.11 -30.54 -8.64
N GLN A 4 67.91 -31.15 -8.84
CA GLN A 4 66.86 -31.53 -9.89
C GLN A 4 65.66 -32.28 -9.14
N THR A 5 64.43 -32.74 -9.56
CA THR A 5 63.34 -32.56 -10.60
C THR A 5 62.34 -33.79 -10.49
N ILE A 6 60.97 -33.90 -10.60
CA ILE A 6 59.71 -33.05 -10.63
C ILE A 6 58.38 -33.95 -10.62
N HIS A 7 57.13 -33.38 -10.52
CA HIS A 7 55.72 -33.86 -10.92
C HIS A 7 54.63 -34.62 -10.02
N PRO A 8 53.26 -34.53 -10.32
CA PRO A 8 52.06 -34.93 -9.47
C PRO A 8 50.75 -35.59 -10.13
N LEU A 9 49.58 -35.82 -9.42
CA LEU A 9 48.08 -35.67 -9.81
C LEU A 9 46.92 -36.57 -9.19
N ARG A 10 45.64 -36.54 -9.72
CA ARG A 10 44.27 -36.81 -9.09
C ARG A 10 43.33 -37.94 -9.71
N GLY A 11 42.37 -38.51 -8.93
CA GLY A 11 40.91 -38.71 -9.29
C GLY A 11 40.27 -40.10 -9.65
N GLY A 12 38.94 -40.33 -9.43
CA GLY A 12 38.09 -41.34 -10.16
C GLY A 12 37.01 -42.20 -9.42
N TRP A 13 35.82 -42.45 -10.02
CA TRP A 13 34.62 -43.19 -9.49
C TRP A 13 34.51 -44.70 -9.89
N ARG A 14 33.79 -45.54 -9.10
CA ARG A 14 33.05 -46.79 -9.46
C ARG A 14 31.85 -46.98 -8.49
N ALA A 15 30.63 -47.43 -8.84
CA ALA A 15 30.16 -48.71 -9.46
C ALA A 15 30.36 -49.95 -8.54
N ARG A 16 29.45 -50.92 -8.40
CA ARG A 16 28.21 -51.27 -9.16
C ARG A 16 27.25 -52.16 -8.32
N LEU A 17 26.16 -52.64 -8.90
CA LEU A 17 25.25 -53.66 -8.32
C LEU A 17 25.99 -54.94 -7.85
N LEU A 18 25.61 -55.40 -6.65
CA LEU A 18 25.56 -56.79 -6.14
C LEU A 18 26.83 -57.69 -6.16
N PHE A 19 27.20 -58.11 -4.92
CA PHE A 19 27.98 -59.29 -4.49
C PHE A 19 29.54 -59.34 -4.62
N VAL A 20 30.17 -59.10 -3.46
CA VAL A 20 31.28 -59.85 -2.80
C VAL A 20 32.69 -59.92 -3.45
N GLY A 21 33.65 -59.21 -2.84
CA GLY A 21 34.78 -59.87 -2.13
C GLY A 21 36.24 -59.58 -2.55
N SER A 22 37.07 -59.10 -1.59
CA SER A 22 38.56 -59.18 -1.49
C SER A 22 39.44 -58.22 -2.35
N LEU A 23 40.64 -57.70 -1.94
CA LEU A 23 41.29 -57.49 -0.61
C LEU A 23 42.60 -56.61 -0.71
N LEU A 24 42.72 -55.49 0.06
CA LEU A 24 43.94 -54.74 0.56
C LEU A 24 44.99 -53.98 -0.35
N VAL A 25 45.61 -52.91 0.23
CA VAL A 25 46.99 -52.30 -0.02
C VAL A 25 47.23 -51.32 -1.23
N MET A 26 48.07 -50.23 -1.28
CA MET A 26 48.73 -49.25 -0.32
C MET A 26 49.43 -48.01 -1.04
N ILE A 27 49.60 -46.86 -0.32
CA ILE A 27 50.74 -45.86 -0.26
C ILE A 27 51.16 -44.89 -1.44
N ALA A 28 51.26 -43.56 -1.13
CA ALA A 28 52.06 -42.40 -1.69
C ALA A 28 52.04 -42.01 -3.21
N GLY A 29 52.45 -40.81 -3.70
CA GLY A 29 52.70 -39.46 -3.12
C GLY A 29 53.90 -38.63 -3.72
N ALA A 30 53.71 -37.54 -4.51
CA ALA A 30 54.75 -36.56 -4.97
C ALA A 30 54.22 -35.27 -5.70
N GLN A 31 55.11 -34.31 -6.06
CA GLN A 31 54.92 -32.95 -6.68
C GLN A 31 56.25 -32.47 -7.36
N PRO A 32 56.40 -31.33 -8.13
CA PRO A 32 55.47 -30.34 -8.74
C PRO A 32 55.79 -29.93 -10.24
N GLY A 33 55.28 -28.78 -10.74
CA GLY A 33 56.05 -27.76 -11.54
C GLY A 33 55.98 -27.70 -13.10
N GLY A 34 55.80 -26.49 -13.68
CA GLY A 34 56.24 -26.12 -15.05
C GLY A 34 55.26 -25.39 -16.00
N SER A 35 55.69 -24.27 -16.63
CA SER A 35 55.08 -23.56 -17.78
C SER A 35 56.17 -22.71 -18.51
N PRO A 36 55.97 -22.10 -19.71
CA PRO A 36 54.86 -22.16 -20.69
C PRO A 36 55.29 -22.46 -22.16
N PHE A 37 54.36 -22.78 -23.09
CA PHE A 37 54.41 -22.32 -24.51
C PHE A 37 53.05 -22.48 -25.27
N GLN A 38 53.04 -22.18 -26.58
CA GLN A 38 51.86 -21.81 -27.39
C GLN A 38 51.08 -22.94 -28.12
N LEU A 39 49.87 -22.58 -28.56
CA LEU A 39 48.91 -23.18 -29.51
C LEU A 39 49.55 -23.71 -30.83
N PRO A 40 48.96 -24.73 -31.53
CA PRO A 40 47.67 -24.60 -32.25
C PRO A 40 46.72 -25.83 -32.20
N GLN A 41 45.77 -25.89 -33.15
CA GLN A 41 44.45 -26.55 -33.05
C GLN A 41 44.36 -28.05 -33.43
N SER A 42 43.19 -28.62 -33.09
CA SER A 42 42.42 -29.69 -33.77
C SER A 42 42.67 -31.17 -33.41
N CYS A 43 41.74 -31.77 -32.64
CA CYS A 43 40.74 -32.75 -33.16
C CYS A 43 39.82 -33.33 -32.04
N LEU A 44 38.49 -33.32 -32.28
CA LEU A 44 37.48 -34.39 -32.03
C LEU A 44 37.42 -35.08 -30.62
N LEU A 45 36.29 -35.28 -29.92
CA LEU A 45 34.84 -35.18 -30.20
C LEU A 45 34.04 -35.01 -28.87
N PRO A 46 32.88 -34.31 -28.85
CA PRO A 46 31.87 -34.42 -27.79
C PRO A 46 30.68 -35.31 -28.23
N ALA A 47 30.22 -36.23 -27.38
CA ALA A 47 29.20 -37.23 -27.73
C ALA A 47 28.08 -37.43 -26.69
N THR A 48 27.80 -36.43 -25.84
CA THR A 48 26.81 -36.51 -24.75
C THR A 48 25.68 -35.49 -24.81
N VAL A 49 25.81 -34.42 -25.61
CA VAL A 49 24.77 -33.37 -25.73
C VAL A 49 23.58 -33.84 -26.56
N GLN A 50 23.80 -34.56 -27.66
CA GLN A 50 22.73 -34.94 -28.59
C GLN A 50 21.68 -35.89 -27.98
N MET A 51 22.06 -36.81 -27.07
CA MET A 51 21.08 -37.65 -26.37
C MET A 51 20.21 -36.83 -25.41
N LEU A 52 20.78 -35.83 -24.72
CA LEU A 52 20.02 -34.98 -23.80
C LEU A 52 19.09 -34.03 -24.58
N GLU A 53 19.57 -33.42 -25.68
CA GLU A 53 18.71 -32.64 -26.56
C GLU A 53 17.60 -33.48 -27.22
N GLN A 54 17.87 -34.75 -27.56
CA GLN A 54 16.84 -35.62 -28.13
C GLN A 54 15.79 -35.98 -27.09
N GLN A 55 16.18 -36.38 -25.87
CA GLN A 55 15.24 -36.62 -24.78
C GLN A 55 14.46 -35.35 -24.39
N MET A 56 15.09 -34.17 -24.45
CA MET A 56 14.41 -32.88 -24.26
C MET A 56 13.45 -32.56 -25.41
N ARG A 57 13.78 -32.86 -26.68
CA ARG A 57 12.87 -32.69 -27.82
C ARG A 57 11.68 -33.67 -27.75
N GLU A 58 11.91 -34.91 -27.35
CA GLU A 58 10.85 -35.92 -27.12
C GLU A 58 9.95 -35.50 -25.94
N ALA A 59 10.53 -35.04 -24.83
CA ALA A 59 9.79 -34.47 -23.69
C ALA A 59 9.13 -33.12 -23.98
N TYR A 60 9.54 -32.38 -25.02
CA TYR A 60 8.88 -31.16 -25.49
C TYR A 60 7.69 -31.48 -26.40
N GLN A 61 7.83 -32.43 -27.33
CA GLN A 61 6.71 -32.90 -28.16
C GLN A 61 5.60 -33.58 -27.33
N ALA A 62 5.94 -34.15 -26.17
CA ALA A 62 4.98 -34.69 -25.22
C ALA A 62 4.11 -33.62 -24.51
N ARG A 63 4.44 -32.32 -24.56
CA ARG A 63 3.71 -31.23 -23.87
C ARG A 63 2.53 -30.65 -24.67
N LYS A 64 1.83 -31.45 -25.46
CA LYS A 64 0.69 -31.00 -26.30
C LYS A 64 -0.70 -31.25 -25.69
N SER A 65 -0.80 -31.11 -24.38
CA SER A 65 -2.04 -30.95 -23.60
C SER A 65 -1.68 -30.44 -22.18
N CYS A 66 -2.24 -29.37 -21.62
CA CYS A 66 -3.20 -28.39 -22.14
C CYS A 66 -2.83 -26.95 -21.72
N LYS A 67 -3.07 -25.98 -22.62
CA LYS A 67 -3.22 -24.53 -22.40
C LYS A 67 -2.31 -23.83 -21.36
N PRO A 68 -1.13 -23.30 -21.77
CA PRO A 68 -0.59 -22.09 -21.14
C PRO A 68 -1.45 -20.85 -21.50
N GLU A 69 -1.33 -19.77 -20.72
CA GLU A 69 -1.81 -18.45 -21.16
C GLU A 69 -1.06 -17.99 -22.44
N PRO A 70 -1.69 -17.18 -23.31
CA PRO A 70 -1.02 -16.66 -24.50
C PRO A 70 0.17 -15.75 -24.08
N PRO A 71 1.36 -15.88 -24.69
CA PRO A 71 2.54 -15.07 -24.39
C PRO A 71 2.42 -13.65 -24.98
N ILE A 72 1.33 -12.95 -24.68
CA ILE A 72 0.96 -11.65 -25.21
C ILE A 72 0.24 -10.84 -24.13
N GLU A 73 0.76 -9.65 -23.80
CA GLU A 73 0.03 -8.63 -23.07
C GLU A 73 -0.67 -7.69 -24.06
N VAL A 74 -1.92 -7.32 -23.78
CA VAL A 74 -2.67 -6.34 -24.58
C VAL A 74 -3.46 -5.39 -23.71
N ARG A 75 -3.64 -4.15 -24.19
CA ARG A 75 -4.31 -3.08 -23.46
C ARG A 75 -5.05 -2.13 -24.39
N LEU A 76 -6.22 -1.64 -23.96
CA LEU A 76 -6.93 -0.53 -24.59
C LEU A 76 -6.80 0.74 -23.75
N ASP A 77 -6.47 1.84 -24.42
CA ASP A 77 -6.39 3.19 -23.86
C ASP A 77 -7.07 4.22 -24.78
N LEU A 78 -7.31 5.42 -24.24
CA LEU A 78 -7.91 6.55 -24.95
C LEU A 78 -6.88 7.68 -25.10
N SER A 79 -6.91 8.36 -26.25
CA SER A 79 -6.08 9.55 -26.52
C SER A 79 -6.43 10.78 -25.66
N HIS A 80 -7.69 10.87 -25.22
CA HIS A 80 -8.22 11.89 -24.32
C HIS A 80 -9.60 11.43 -23.82
N ALA A 81 -10.20 12.18 -22.88
CA ALA A 81 -11.59 11.94 -22.48
C ALA A 81 -12.54 12.06 -23.70
N PRO A 82 -13.49 11.11 -23.89
CA PRO A 82 -14.50 11.21 -24.93
C PRO A 82 -15.60 12.22 -24.55
N THR A 83 -16.25 12.80 -25.55
CA THR A 83 -17.43 13.67 -25.42
C THR A 83 -18.42 13.39 -26.55
N LEU A 84 -19.71 13.58 -26.29
CA LEU A 84 -20.76 13.36 -27.28
C LEU A 84 -20.55 14.25 -28.52
N GLY A 85 -20.64 13.66 -29.72
CA GLY A 85 -20.46 14.37 -30.98
C GLY A 85 -19.02 14.81 -31.29
N GLN A 86 -18.01 14.32 -30.56
CA GLN A 86 -16.59 14.52 -30.88
C GLN A 86 -15.88 13.21 -31.21
N PRO A 87 -14.94 13.19 -32.17
CA PRO A 87 -14.05 12.06 -32.39
C PRO A 87 -13.11 11.81 -31.20
N VAL A 88 -12.84 10.53 -30.90
CA VAL A 88 -11.79 10.09 -29.97
C VAL A 88 -10.97 8.97 -30.62
N GLN A 89 -9.66 8.93 -30.36
CA GLN A 89 -8.82 7.79 -30.75
C GLN A 89 -8.73 6.79 -29.60
N ILE A 90 -8.97 5.52 -29.92
CA ILE A 90 -8.75 4.35 -29.07
C ILE A 90 -7.48 3.66 -29.54
N ILE A 91 -6.58 3.37 -28.61
CA ILE A 91 -5.26 2.80 -28.87
C ILE A 91 -5.24 1.39 -28.30
N PHE A 92 -5.19 0.39 -29.18
CA PHE A 92 -4.93 -1.00 -28.81
C PHE A 92 -3.42 -1.24 -28.87
N SER A 93 -2.84 -1.47 -27.69
CA SER A 93 -1.43 -1.80 -27.51
C SER A 93 -1.27 -3.31 -27.40
N VAL A 94 -0.32 -3.88 -28.14
CA VAL A 94 0.04 -5.30 -28.14
C VAL A 94 1.54 -5.42 -27.84
N LEU A 95 1.88 -6.18 -26.81
CA LEU A 95 3.25 -6.51 -26.42
C LEU A 95 3.39 -8.03 -26.35
N PRO A 96 3.97 -8.68 -27.37
CA PRO A 96 4.15 -10.12 -27.36
C PRO A 96 5.52 -10.49 -26.76
N PHE A 97 5.55 -11.54 -25.94
CA PHE A 97 6.78 -12.06 -25.33
C PHE A 97 7.54 -13.01 -26.27
N GLU A 98 6.85 -13.58 -27.26
CA GLU A 98 7.43 -14.31 -28.40
C GLU A 98 7.03 -13.66 -29.74
N TYR A 99 7.73 -13.95 -30.85
CA TYR A 99 7.46 -13.31 -32.14
C TYR A 99 6.18 -13.89 -32.77
N LEU A 100 5.20 -13.03 -33.10
CA LEU A 100 3.92 -13.46 -33.68
C LEU A 100 3.97 -13.48 -35.22
N HIS A 101 3.65 -14.64 -35.78
CA HIS A 101 3.64 -14.93 -37.21
C HIS A 101 2.19 -15.00 -37.71
N ASN A 102 1.80 -14.05 -38.57
CA ASN A 102 0.44 -13.94 -39.11
C ASN A 102 -0.62 -13.65 -38.03
N ALA A 103 -0.35 -12.65 -37.18
CA ALA A 103 -1.35 -12.13 -36.27
C ALA A 103 -2.50 -11.44 -37.03
N GLU A 104 -3.71 -11.61 -36.51
CA GLU A 104 -4.94 -10.92 -36.90
C GLU A 104 -5.43 -10.07 -35.72
N ILE A 105 -5.94 -8.87 -35.99
CA ILE A 105 -6.56 -8.01 -34.96
C ILE A 105 -7.97 -7.62 -35.38
N SER A 106 -8.95 -7.99 -34.55
CA SER A 106 -10.37 -7.66 -34.72
C SER A 106 -10.81 -6.55 -33.76
N TRP A 107 -11.89 -5.86 -34.13
CA TRP A 107 -12.45 -4.71 -33.40
C TRP A 107 -13.98 -4.73 -33.46
N ASP A 108 -14.59 -5.08 -32.34
CA ASP A 108 -16.04 -5.08 -32.15
C ASP A 108 -16.46 -3.75 -31.51
N VAL A 109 -17.56 -3.17 -31.99
CA VAL A 109 -17.98 -1.80 -31.69
C VAL A 109 -19.50 -1.76 -31.65
N SER A 110 -20.11 -1.35 -30.53
CA SER A 110 -21.58 -1.33 -30.37
C SER A 110 -22.33 -0.36 -31.29
N ASP A 111 -23.57 -0.70 -31.60
CA ASP A 111 -24.45 0.05 -32.51
C ASP A 111 -24.80 1.47 -32.02
N GLY A 112 -24.50 2.46 -32.88
CA GLY A 112 -24.69 3.89 -32.61
C GLY A 112 -23.37 4.68 -32.52
N ILE A 113 -22.24 3.98 -32.42
CA ILE A 113 -20.91 4.57 -32.61
C ILE A 113 -20.61 4.68 -34.11
N SER A 114 -20.24 5.89 -34.58
CA SER A 114 -19.62 6.03 -35.91
C SER A 114 -18.14 5.70 -35.82
N VAL A 115 -17.71 4.66 -36.53
CA VAL A 115 -16.28 4.39 -36.79
C VAL A 115 -15.82 5.30 -37.92
N LEU A 116 -15.01 6.32 -37.59
CA LEU A 116 -14.52 7.33 -38.53
C LEU A 116 -13.22 6.91 -39.23
N THR A 117 -12.41 6.04 -38.61
CA THR A 117 -11.22 5.44 -39.23
C THR A 117 -10.90 4.11 -38.57
N ARG A 118 -10.79 3.04 -39.39
CA ARG A 118 -10.13 1.78 -39.01
C ARG A 118 -8.69 1.79 -39.56
N PRO A 119 -7.72 1.15 -38.90
CA PRO A 119 -6.37 0.99 -39.45
C PRO A 119 -6.38 0.07 -40.68
N GLN A 120 -5.34 0.20 -41.50
CA GLN A 120 -5.09 -0.62 -42.70
C GLN A 120 -4.91 -2.12 -42.34
N PRO A 121 -5.12 -3.08 -43.28
CA PRO A 121 -5.59 -4.43 -42.97
C PRO A 121 -4.82 -5.15 -41.87
N LEU A 122 -5.57 -5.52 -40.82
CA LEU A 122 -5.08 -6.14 -39.59
C LEU A 122 -5.03 -7.67 -39.71
N GLN A 123 -4.48 -8.19 -40.80
CA GLN A 123 -4.35 -9.62 -41.07
C GLN A 123 -2.95 -9.92 -41.61
N ASN A 124 -2.42 -11.10 -41.32
CA ASN A 124 -1.04 -11.51 -41.63
C ASN A 124 0.03 -10.58 -41.03
N LEU A 125 -0.28 -9.92 -39.92
CA LEU A 125 0.64 -9.03 -39.21
C LEU A 125 1.85 -9.83 -38.68
N GLN A 126 3.01 -9.20 -38.67
CA GLN A 126 4.24 -9.73 -38.10
C GLN A 126 4.61 -8.81 -36.93
N ILE A 127 4.56 -9.31 -35.70
CA ILE A 127 4.73 -8.48 -34.49
C ILE A 127 5.94 -9.02 -33.72
N ASP A 128 6.98 -8.18 -33.59
CA ASP A 128 8.23 -8.56 -32.93
C ASP A 128 8.25 -8.20 -31.43
N THR A 129 9.22 -8.77 -30.72
CA THR A 129 9.36 -8.65 -29.26
C THR A 129 10.13 -7.40 -28.82
N LYS A 130 10.42 -6.44 -29.73
CA LYS A 130 11.31 -5.29 -29.45
C LYS A 130 10.58 -4.04 -28.96
N GLY A 131 9.25 -4.06 -28.85
CA GLY A 131 8.48 -2.96 -28.30
C GLY A 131 6.96 -3.15 -28.41
N VAL A 132 6.21 -2.24 -27.80
CA VAL A 132 4.75 -2.23 -27.84
C VAL A 132 4.27 -1.76 -29.21
N SER A 133 3.56 -2.64 -29.93
CA SER A 133 2.90 -2.29 -31.20
C SER A 133 1.53 -1.67 -30.94
N GLN A 134 1.20 -0.56 -31.63
CA GLN A 134 -0.02 0.21 -31.38
C GLN A 134 -0.90 0.36 -32.61
N TYR A 135 -2.18 0.01 -32.47
CA TYR A 135 -3.21 0.07 -33.49
C TYR A 135 -4.29 1.07 -33.06
N ARG A 136 -4.71 1.97 -33.97
CA ARG A 136 -5.61 3.08 -33.63
C ARG A 136 -6.94 2.98 -34.36
N LEU A 137 -8.02 2.94 -33.59
CA LEU A 137 -9.40 3.08 -34.04
C LEU A 137 -9.86 4.51 -33.73
N VAL A 138 -10.50 5.20 -34.68
CA VAL A 138 -11.11 6.52 -34.43
C VAL A 138 -12.62 6.38 -34.47
N VAL A 139 -13.28 6.78 -33.38
CA VAL A 139 -14.73 6.65 -33.19
C VAL A 139 -15.37 7.96 -32.75
N GLN A 140 -16.67 8.09 -32.99
CA GLN A 140 -17.50 9.19 -32.49
C GLN A 140 -18.83 8.65 -31.97
N PHE A 141 -19.21 9.08 -30.77
CA PHE A 141 -20.52 8.78 -30.18
C PHE A 141 -21.54 9.81 -30.70
N ASN A 142 -22.63 9.36 -31.33
CA ASN A 142 -23.58 10.26 -32.01
C ASN A 142 -24.86 10.53 -31.22
N ARG A 143 -25.16 9.71 -30.22
CA ARG A 143 -26.32 9.83 -29.32
C ARG A 143 -25.94 9.41 -27.90
N PRO A 144 -26.61 9.91 -26.85
CA PRO A 144 -26.49 9.37 -25.51
C PRO A 144 -26.83 7.88 -25.47
N GLY A 145 -26.24 7.13 -24.53
CA GLY A 145 -26.40 5.69 -24.39
C GLY A 145 -25.12 5.00 -23.93
N ARG A 146 -25.22 3.69 -23.67
CA ARG A 146 -24.10 2.84 -23.29
C ARG A 146 -23.56 2.06 -24.48
N TYR A 147 -22.25 1.89 -24.51
CA TYR A 147 -21.55 1.26 -25.61
C TYR A 147 -20.34 0.45 -25.11
N GLU A 148 -20.02 -0.60 -25.84
CA GLU A 148 -18.80 -1.39 -25.70
C GLU A 148 -17.92 -1.22 -26.93
N ILE A 149 -16.60 -1.19 -26.72
CA ILE A 149 -15.61 -1.37 -27.77
C ILE A 149 -14.59 -2.40 -27.28
N ALA A 150 -14.50 -3.51 -28.00
CA ALA A 150 -13.56 -4.59 -27.71
C ALA A 150 -12.54 -4.75 -28.83
N ALA A 151 -11.32 -5.13 -28.46
CA ALA A 151 -10.26 -5.46 -29.40
C ALA A 151 -9.61 -6.78 -29.00
N SER A 152 -9.25 -7.59 -30.00
CA SER A 152 -8.52 -8.85 -29.79
C SER A 152 -7.42 -9.04 -30.81
N VAL A 153 -6.28 -9.57 -30.36
CA VAL A 153 -5.21 -10.10 -31.21
C VAL A 153 -5.25 -11.62 -31.18
N VAL A 154 -5.04 -12.26 -32.33
CA VAL A 154 -5.05 -13.72 -32.50
C VAL A 154 -3.95 -14.13 -33.48
N GLU A 155 -3.10 -15.09 -33.11
CA GLU A 155 -2.16 -15.73 -34.04
C GLU A 155 -2.81 -16.97 -34.68
N ARG A 156 -2.74 -17.09 -36.02
CA ARG A 156 -3.27 -18.25 -36.77
C ARG A 156 -2.14 -19.17 -37.26
N GLY A 157 -1.74 -20.10 -36.40
CA GLY A 157 -0.75 -21.15 -36.69
C GLY A 157 -1.37 -22.52 -37.02
N ASN A 158 -0.56 -23.46 -37.50
CA ASN A 158 -1.01 -24.81 -37.86
C ASN A 158 -1.54 -25.61 -36.64
N GLY A 159 -2.87 -25.57 -36.47
CA GLY A 159 -3.62 -26.41 -35.51
C GLY A 159 -3.86 -25.79 -34.12
N PHE A 160 -3.46 -24.54 -33.88
CA PHE A 160 -3.68 -23.86 -32.60
C PHE A 160 -4.01 -22.38 -32.82
N THR A 161 -4.88 -21.85 -31.98
CA THR A 161 -5.30 -20.44 -31.97
C THR A 161 -4.97 -19.87 -30.59
N MET A 162 -4.03 -18.92 -30.53
CA MET A 162 -3.71 -18.17 -29.30
C MET A 162 -4.08 -16.71 -29.50
N GLY A 163 -4.70 -16.09 -28.50
CA GLY A 163 -5.14 -14.71 -28.59
C GLY A 163 -5.68 -14.17 -27.28
N ARG A 164 -5.81 -12.84 -27.21
CA ARG A 164 -6.22 -12.10 -26.01
C ARG A 164 -7.17 -10.97 -26.41
N ARG A 165 -8.31 -10.85 -25.70
CA ARG A 165 -9.35 -9.85 -25.90
C ARG A 165 -9.42 -8.91 -24.70
N VAL A 166 -9.70 -7.63 -24.95
CA VAL A 166 -9.89 -6.58 -23.93
C VAL A 166 -11.01 -5.65 -24.34
N HIS A 167 -11.68 -5.05 -23.36
CA HIS A 167 -12.90 -4.28 -23.51
C HIS A 167 -12.76 -2.88 -22.89
N LEU A 168 -13.41 -1.89 -23.48
CA LEU A 168 -13.73 -0.60 -22.84
C LEU A 168 -15.24 -0.37 -22.95
N TYR A 169 -15.84 -0.01 -21.83
CA TYR A 169 -17.25 0.37 -21.73
C TYR A 169 -17.36 1.89 -21.61
N PHE A 170 -18.37 2.46 -22.24
CA PHE A 170 -18.63 3.89 -22.28
C PHE A 170 -20.10 4.16 -21.89
N ASP A 171 -20.32 5.13 -21.00
CA ASP A 171 -21.66 5.64 -20.68
C ASP A 171 -21.75 7.12 -21.09
N VAL A 172 -22.38 7.36 -22.23
CA VAL A 172 -22.48 8.67 -22.88
C VAL A 172 -23.76 9.35 -22.39
N ARG A 173 -23.61 10.33 -21.51
CA ARG A 173 -24.74 10.96 -20.81
C ARG A 173 -25.41 12.05 -21.68
N PRO A 174 -26.69 12.39 -21.44
CA PRO A 174 -27.40 13.43 -22.20
C PRO A 174 -26.82 14.85 -22.10
N ASP A 175 -25.99 15.13 -21.10
CA ASP A 175 -25.24 16.39 -20.96
C ASP A 175 -23.98 16.47 -21.83
N GLY A 176 -23.64 15.37 -22.54
CA GLY A 176 -22.49 15.24 -23.41
C GLY A 176 -21.22 14.72 -22.74
N THR A 177 -21.23 14.50 -21.43
CA THR A 177 -20.13 13.82 -20.71
C THR A 177 -20.11 12.32 -21.03
N VAL A 178 -18.93 11.71 -20.94
CA VAL A 178 -18.78 10.26 -21.16
C VAL A 178 -17.96 9.67 -20.03
N GLU A 179 -18.56 8.75 -19.29
CA GLU A 179 -17.86 7.93 -18.32
C GLU A 179 -17.24 6.71 -19.01
N VAL A 180 -16.07 6.26 -18.57
CA VAL A 180 -15.34 5.13 -19.19
C VAL A 180 -14.91 4.15 -18.11
N ARG A 181 -15.19 2.86 -18.31
CA ARG A 181 -14.84 1.77 -17.40
C ARG A 181 -14.21 0.59 -18.14
N ARG A 182 -13.41 -0.21 -17.41
CA ARG A 182 -12.88 -1.52 -17.88
C ARG A 182 -13.76 -2.71 -17.47
N LEU A 183 -14.84 -2.44 -16.75
CA LEU A 183 -15.89 -3.36 -16.34
C LEU A 183 -17.24 -2.79 -16.82
N PRO A 184 -18.26 -3.63 -17.10
CA PRO A 184 -19.55 -3.16 -17.59
C PRO A 184 -20.28 -2.25 -16.58
N PHE A 185 -21.19 -1.42 -17.10
CA PHE A 185 -22.05 -0.56 -16.28
C PHE A 185 -23.36 -1.27 -15.95
N TYR A 186 -23.41 -1.95 -14.80
CA TYR A 186 -24.67 -2.38 -14.19
C TYR A 186 -25.50 -1.15 -13.74
N GLU A 187 -26.83 -1.21 -13.90
CA GLU A 187 -27.78 -0.34 -13.20
C GLU A 187 -28.63 -1.18 -12.23
N PRO A 188 -29.12 -0.60 -11.12
CA PRO A 188 -30.34 -1.10 -10.50
C PRO A 188 -31.54 -0.91 -11.44
N LEU A 189 -32.50 -1.83 -11.37
CA LEU A 189 -33.71 -1.80 -12.20
C LEU A 189 -34.52 -0.50 -12.02
N LYS A 190 -35.24 -0.11 -13.07
CA LYS A 190 -35.92 1.19 -13.17
C LYS A 190 -37.38 1.00 -13.57
N GLU A 191 -38.28 1.56 -12.78
CA GLU A 191 -39.73 1.30 -12.88
C GLU A 191 -40.34 1.69 -14.24
N PRO A 192 -41.17 0.84 -14.86
CA PRO A 192 -42.00 1.21 -16.00
C PRO A 192 -43.17 2.15 -15.63
N PRO A 193 -43.62 3.03 -16.54
CA PRO A 193 -44.79 3.88 -16.32
C PRO A 193 -46.11 3.10 -16.44
N ALA A 194 -47.16 3.59 -15.77
CA ALA A 194 -48.45 2.91 -15.61
C ALA A 194 -49.28 2.74 -16.91
N ALA A 195 -50.12 1.69 -16.91
CA ALA A 195 -50.86 1.18 -18.06
C ALA A 195 -52.19 1.90 -18.37
N GLN A 196 -52.84 1.49 -19.48
CA GLN A 196 -54.24 1.77 -19.78
C GLN A 196 -54.91 0.52 -20.41
N GLU A 197 -56.18 0.28 -20.05
CA GLU A 197 -56.90 -1.01 -20.20
C GLU A 197 -57.54 -1.24 -21.59
N VAL A 198 -57.66 -2.50 -22.06
CA VAL A 198 -58.95 -3.22 -22.35
C VAL A 198 -58.71 -4.76 -22.34
N SER A 199 -59.72 -5.54 -21.94
CA SER A 199 -59.83 -7.02 -21.86
C SER A 199 -60.28 -7.73 -23.17
N PRO A 200 -60.47 -9.08 -23.27
CA PRO A 200 -60.04 -10.19 -22.39
C PRO A 200 -59.44 -11.43 -23.12
N ALA A 201 -58.27 -11.91 -22.68
CA ALA A 201 -57.83 -13.32 -22.74
C ALA A 201 -56.69 -13.50 -21.72
N GLU A 202 -56.54 -14.67 -21.11
CA GLU A 202 -55.63 -14.87 -19.97
C GLU A 202 -54.18 -15.16 -20.41
N GLN A 203 -53.58 -14.20 -21.10
CA GLN A 203 -52.14 -14.15 -21.39
C GLN A 203 -51.41 -13.55 -20.18
N ILE A 204 -50.47 -14.30 -19.59
CA ILE A 204 -49.65 -13.81 -18.48
C ILE A 204 -48.66 -12.75 -18.99
N THR A 205 -48.73 -11.53 -18.48
CA THR A 205 -47.73 -10.48 -18.71
C THR A 205 -46.48 -10.70 -17.86
N GLU A 206 -45.30 -10.39 -18.42
CA GLU A 206 -43.98 -10.62 -17.82
C GLU A 206 -43.88 -10.16 -16.34
N PRO A 207 -43.52 -11.06 -15.39
CA PRO A 207 -43.16 -10.70 -14.02
C PRO A 207 -41.75 -10.07 -13.96
N ALA A 208 -41.39 -9.49 -12.80
CA ALA A 208 -40.17 -8.69 -12.65
C ALA A 208 -38.87 -9.52 -12.78
N PRO A 209 -37.81 -9.00 -13.46
CA PRO A 209 -36.60 -9.75 -13.76
C PRO A 209 -35.65 -9.86 -12.56
N ASN A 210 -35.87 -10.88 -11.73
CA ASN A 210 -35.12 -11.14 -10.49
C ASN A 210 -34.26 -12.42 -10.55
N SER A 211 -33.52 -12.67 -11.63
CA SER A 211 -32.55 -13.77 -11.70
C SER A 211 -31.29 -13.43 -12.54
N PRO A 212 -30.13 -14.10 -12.36
CA PRO A 212 -28.84 -13.61 -12.88
C PRO A 212 -28.67 -13.74 -14.41
N ALA A 213 -28.73 -12.61 -15.12
CA ALA A 213 -28.65 -12.49 -16.59
C ALA A 213 -27.25 -12.76 -17.21
N HIS A 214 -26.50 -13.73 -16.69
CA HIS A 214 -25.13 -14.05 -17.14
C HIS A 214 -24.77 -15.54 -17.26
N LEU A 215 -25.71 -16.45 -17.01
CA LEU A 215 -25.50 -17.89 -17.24
C LEU A 215 -25.90 -18.26 -18.68
N GLY A 216 -24.97 -18.85 -19.45
CA GLY A 216 -25.25 -19.29 -20.81
C GLY A 216 -26.18 -20.50 -20.86
N THR A 217 -26.85 -20.73 -21.99
CA THR A 217 -27.80 -21.83 -22.15
C THR A 217 -27.11 -23.20 -22.09
N PRO A 218 -27.61 -24.16 -21.29
CA PRO A 218 -27.16 -25.55 -21.35
C PRO A 218 -27.33 -26.15 -22.76
N PRO A 219 -26.50 -27.14 -23.14
CA PRO A 219 -26.69 -27.82 -24.41
C PRO A 219 -27.98 -28.65 -24.40
N ALA A 220 -28.67 -28.70 -25.55
CA ALA A 220 -29.73 -29.68 -25.76
C ALA A 220 -29.18 -31.12 -25.67
N PRO A 221 -30.03 -32.13 -25.42
CA PRO A 221 -29.70 -33.53 -25.69
C PRO A 221 -29.30 -33.74 -27.16
N PRO A 222 -28.75 -34.92 -27.52
CA PRO A 222 -28.53 -35.24 -28.93
C PRO A 222 -29.88 -35.36 -29.65
N PHE A 223 -30.17 -34.43 -30.56
CA PHE A 223 -31.37 -34.48 -31.40
C PHE A 223 -31.44 -35.81 -32.16
N GLN A 224 -32.54 -36.53 -31.96
CA GLN A 224 -32.85 -37.79 -32.64
C GLN A 224 -34.27 -37.64 -33.18
N PRO A 225 -34.45 -37.18 -34.42
CA PRO A 225 -35.78 -37.20 -35.02
C PRO A 225 -36.20 -38.67 -35.11
N VAL A 226 -37.42 -38.96 -34.65
CA VAL A 226 -38.10 -40.19 -35.05
C VAL A 226 -38.27 -40.12 -36.58
N ASN A 227 -38.26 -41.28 -37.24
CA ASN A 227 -38.48 -41.41 -38.68
C ASN A 227 -39.24 -42.72 -38.84
N ASP A 228 -40.55 -42.70 -39.05
CA ASP A 228 -41.34 -43.94 -39.25
C ASP A 228 -42.14 -44.00 -40.57
N ASP A 229 -41.60 -43.40 -41.65
CA ASP A 229 -41.42 -44.19 -42.89
C ASP A 229 -40.21 -43.70 -43.72
N GLN A 230 -39.67 -44.60 -44.55
CA GLN A 230 -38.73 -44.29 -45.63
C GLN A 230 -39.30 -44.63 -47.02
N THR A 231 -40.33 -43.95 -47.56
CA THR A 231 -40.53 -43.90 -49.04
C THR A 231 -41.43 -42.77 -49.62
N VAL A 232 -41.06 -41.48 -49.50
CA VAL A 232 -41.67 -40.41 -50.34
C VAL A 232 -40.62 -39.57 -51.11
N SER A 233 -41.03 -39.00 -52.25
CA SER A 233 -40.20 -38.25 -53.20
C SER A 233 -40.29 -36.74 -52.96
N PRO A 234 -39.19 -35.96 -53.09
CA PRO A 234 -39.19 -34.54 -52.75
C PRO A 234 -40.15 -33.70 -53.60
N GLN A 235 -41.00 -32.93 -52.92
CA GLN A 235 -41.65 -31.74 -53.43
C GLN A 235 -41.09 -30.50 -52.71
N GLY A 236 -41.47 -29.31 -53.16
CA GLY A 236 -41.09 -28.03 -52.56
C GLY A 236 -41.64 -26.85 -53.37
N PRO A 237 -41.39 -25.60 -52.95
CA PRO A 237 -40.61 -25.22 -51.77
C PRO A 237 -41.41 -25.49 -50.49
N THR A 238 -40.74 -25.98 -49.46
CA THR A 238 -41.31 -26.00 -48.12
C THR A 238 -41.25 -24.60 -47.50
N GLY A 239 -42.22 -24.30 -46.64
CA GLY A 239 -42.09 -23.16 -45.74
C GLY A 239 -41.06 -23.47 -44.65
N THR A 240 -40.86 -22.52 -43.75
CA THR A 240 -40.19 -22.80 -42.49
C THR A 240 -40.90 -22.08 -41.35
N ALA A 241 -41.13 -22.80 -40.25
CA ALA A 241 -41.67 -22.25 -39.02
C ALA A 241 -40.66 -22.34 -37.88
N ARG A 242 -40.87 -21.51 -36.85
CA ARG A 242 -40.13 -21.56 -35.59
C ARG A 242 -41.06 -21.21 -34.44
N VAL A 243 -40.94 -21.93 -33.33
CA VAL A 243 -41.74 -21.68 -32.11
C VAL A 243 -40.90 -20.92 -31.10
N ARG A 244 -41.50 -19.95 -30.44
CA ARG A 244 -40.89 -19.25 -29.31
C ARG A 244 -41.90 -18.95 -28.22
N GLY A 245 -41.41 -18.73 -27.01
CA GLY A 245 -42.22 -18.31 -25.88
C GLY A 245 -41.39 -18.27 -24.60
N TYR A 246 -42.07 -18.25 -23.47
CA TYR A 246 -41.47 -18.32 -22.15
C TYR A 246 -42.13 -19.44 -21.35
N PHE A 247 -41.34 -20.18 -20.59
CA PHE A 247 -41.82 -21.23 -19.71
C PHE A 247 -41.36 -20.99 -18.26
N TYR A 248 -42.31 -21.02 -17.34
CA TYR A 248 -42.12 -20.70 -15.93
C TYR A 248 -42.61 -21.83 -15.01
N TYR A 249 -42.08 -21.83 -13.78
CA TYR A 249 -42.58 -22.60 -12.64
C TYR A 249 -42.86 -21.65 -11.46
N ARG A 250 -43.75 -22.03 -10.55
CA ARG A 250 -44.08 -21.28 -9.33
C ARG A 250 -43.18 -21.72 -8.18
N HIS A 251 -42.45 -20.76 -7.61
CA HIS A 251 -41.59 -20.96 -6.44
C HIS A 251 -42.41 -20.88 -5.13
N ARG A 252 -41.88 -21.41 -4.00
CA ARG A 252 -42.57 -21.51 -2.69
C ARG A 252 -43.16 -20.19 -2.16
N ASP A 253 -42.61 -19.04 -2.54
CA ASP A 253 -43.13 -17.71 -2.15
C ASP A 253 -44.29 -17.19 -3.02
N GLY A 254 -44.71 -17.97 -4.02
CA GLY A 254 -45.78 -17.65 -4.97
C GLY A 254 -45.34 -16.82 -6.18
N THR A 255 -44.04 -16.56 -6.34
CA THR A 255 -43.50 -15.90 -7.55
C THR A 255 -43.31 -16.91 -8.70
N LEU A 256 -43.30 -16.41 -9.94
CA LEU A 256 -42.98 -17.21 -11.13
C LEU A 256 -41.50 -17.02 -11.49
N HIS A 257 -40.78 -18.13 -11.59
CA HIS A 257 -39.38 -18.19 -12.01
C HIS A 257 -39.28 -18.78 -13.42
N GLY A 258 -38.30 -18.33 -14.21
CA GLY A 258 -38.00 -18.91 -15.51
C GLY A 258 -37.43 -20.33 -15.36
N ALA A 259 -37.97 -21.30 -16.09
CA ALA A 259 -37.54 -22.70 -16.01
C ALA A 259 -36.21 -22.94 -16.74
N TYR A 260 -35.13 -22.32 -16.25
CA TYR A 260 -33.81 -22.32 -16.87
C TYR A 260 -33.28 -23.74 -17.12
N GLY A 261 -32.80 -23.98 -18.33
CA GLY A 261 -32.29 -25.30 -18.69
C GLY A 261 -33.37 -26.36 -18.93
N ALA A 262 -34.67 -26.05 -18.83
CA ALA A 262 -35.71 -26.97 -19.28
C ALA A 262 -35.62 -27.19 -20.80
N LEU A 263 -35.81 -28.44 -21.24
CA LEU A 263 -35.91 -28.81 -22.65
C LEU A 263 -37.31 -28.52 -23.16
N VAL A 264 -37.38 -27.85 -24.30
CA VAL A 264 -38.59 -27.70 -25.12
C VAL A 264 -38.45 -28.60 -26.33
N GLN A 265 -39.49 -29.36 -26.63
CA GLN A 265 -39.63 -30.13 -27.87
C GLN A 265 -40.91 -29.67 -28.58
N ILE A 266 -40.87 -29.61 -29.92
CA ILE A 266 -42.04 -29.42 -30.77
C ILE A 266 -42.29 -30.75 -31.48
N TRP A 267 -43.51 -31.27 -31.34
CA TRP A 267 -43.96 -32.55 -31.89
C TRP A 267 -45.19 -32.32 -32.78
N ASP A 268 -45.41 -33.15 -33.78
CA ASP A 268 -46.71 -33.25 -34.48
C ASP A 268 -47.70 -34.17 -33.73
N ASP A 269 -49.01 -33.93 -33.87
CA ASP A 269 -50.08 -34.70 -33.18
C ASP A 269 -50.68 -35.78 -34.10
N ASP A 270 -49.89 -36.81 -34.38
CA ASP A 270 -50.21 -37.90 -35.29
C ASP A 270 -51.39 -38.78 -34.82
N THR A 271 -52.51 -38.75 -35.55
CA THR A 271 -53.72 -39.51 -35.15
C THR A 271 -53.62 -41.03 -35.35
N TRP A 272 -52.69 -41.52 -36.18
CA TRP A 272 -52.54 -42.96 -36.53
C TRP A 272 -51.10 -43.46 -36.62
N SER A 273 -50.19 -42.58 -37.04
CA SER A 273 -48.74 -42.63 -36.86
C SER A 273 -48.39 -42.50 -35.35
N GLY A 274 -47.12 -42.33 -35.00
CA GLY A 274 -46.71 -41.91 -33.66
C GLY A 274 -45.90 -40.63 -33.75
N ASP A 275 -46.25 -39.66 -32.92
CA ASP A 275 -45.82 -38.25 -32.89
C ASP A 275 -44.39 -38.05 -33.46
N ASP A 276 -44.22 -37.28 -34.53
CA ASP A 276 -42.88 -36.97 -35.07
C ASP A 276 -42.23 -35.73 -34.42
N LEU A 277 -40.91 -35.78 -34.16
CA LEU A 277 -40.16 -34.72 -33.44
C LEU A 277 -39.62 -33.66 -34.42
N LEU A 278 -40.30 -32.53 -34.50
CA LEU A 278 -40.00 -31.44 -35.44
C LEU A 278 -38.79 -30.58 -35.01
N ALA A 279 -38.71 -30.18 -33.73
CA ALA A 279 -37.65 -29.28 -33.25
C ALA A 279 -37.39 -29.39 -31.73
N GLU A 280 -36.23 -28.88 -31.29
CA GLU A 280 -35.87 -28.73 -29.87
C GLU A 280 -35.32 -27.32 -29.56
N ALA A 281 -35.53 -26.85 -28.33
CA ALA A 281 -34.90 -25.66 -27.75
C ALA A 281 -34.61 -25.86 -26.25
N ILE A 282 -33.79 -24.98 -25.66
CA ILE A 282 -33.53 -24.93 -24.21
C ILE A 282 -33.96 -23.56 -23.68
N CYS A 283 -34.66 -23.54 -22.55
CA CYS A 283 -35.06 -22.30 -21.88
C CYS A 283 -33.84 -21.54 -21.27
N ASP A 284 -33.78 -20.23 -21.48
CA ASP A 284 -32.78 -19.33 -20.88
C ASP A 284 -33.09 -18.98 -19.42
N GLY A 285 -32.26 -18.12 -18.80
CA GLY A 285 -32.41 -17.70 -17.40
C GLY A 285 -33.69 -16.90 -17.08
N ASN A 286 -34.47 -16.50 -18.10
CA ASN A 286 -35.77 -15.84 -18.00
C ASN A 286 -36.92 -16.81 -18.36
N GLY A 287 -36.61 -18.08 -18.64
CA GLY A 287 -37.55 -19.06 -19.19
C GLY A 287 -37.78 -18.92 -20.70
N PHE A 288 -37.13 -17.99 -21.39
CA PHE A 288 -37.34 -17.76 -22.83
C PHE A 288 -36.73 -18.88 -23.67
N PHE A 289 -37.44 -19.31 -24.70
CA PHE A 289 -36.95 -20.24 -25.71
C PHE A 289 -37.34 -19.79 -27.12
N GLU A 290 -36.52 -20.13 -28.10
CA GLU A 290 -36.81 -20.01 -29.53
C GLU A 290 -36.16 -21.21 -30.24
N THR A 291 -36.94 -21.95 -31.03
CA THR A 291 -36.43 -23.10 -31.79
C THR A 291 -35.59 -22.65 -32.99
N PRO A 292 -34.72 -23.52 -33.51
CA PRO A 292 -34.31 -23.43 -34.91
C PRO A 292 -35.52 -23.38 -35.85
N ASP A 293 -35.30 -22.91 -37.08
CA ASP A 293 -36.27 -23.04 -38.16
C ASP A 293 -36.42 -24.54 -38.51
N PHE A 294 -37.66 -25.04 -38.52
CA PHE A 294 -38.02 -26.40 -38.96
C PHE A 294 -39.01 -26.35 -40.13
N ASP A 295 -39.18 -27.49 -40.80
CA ASP A 295 -40.08 -27.61 -41.94
C ASP A 295 -41.54 -27.61 -41.47
N ASN A 296 -42.38 -26.75 -42.06
CA ASN A 296 -43.83 -26.72 -41.81
C ASN A 296 -44.65 -27.16 -43.05
N GLY A 297 -44.03 -27.91 -43.96
CA GLY A 297 -44.69 -28.54 -45.09
C GLY A 297 -45.33 -29.88 -44.71
N ASN A 298 -46.41 -30.24 -45.40
CA ASN A 298 -47.02 -31.56 -45.32
C ASN A 298 -45.96 -32.66 -45.54
N ASP A 299 -45.86 -33.54 -44.55
CA ASP A 299 -44.96 -34.68 -44.40
C ASP A 299 -45.07 -35.70 -45.55
N GLY A 300 -46.30 -35.96 -45.99
CA GLY A 300 -46.64 -36.85 -47.11
C GLY A 300 -47.17 -38.23 -46.73
N ASP A 301 -47.56 -38.52 -45.48
CA ASP A 301 -48.25 -39.76 -45.12
C ASP A 301 -49.59 -39.87 -45.91
N PRO A 302 -49.82 -40.95 -46.68
CA PRO A 302 -51.11 -41.21 -47.34
C PRO A 302 -52.30 -41.52 -46.39
N PHE A 303 -52.11 -41.52 -45.07
CA PHE A 303 -53.13 -41.77 -44.04
C PHE A 303 -53.47 -40.54 -43.17
N ASP A 304 -52.69 -39.47 -43.23
CA ASP A 304 -52.94 -38.19 -42.54
C ASP A 304 -54.13 -37.40 -43.17
N ASP A 305 -54.71 -36.44 -42.43
CA ASP A 305 -55.76 -35.53 -42.92
C ASP A 305 -55.26 -34.19 -43.51
N ALA A 306 -53.94 -34.09 -43.69
CA ALA A 306 -53.15 -33.12 -44.44
C ALA A 306 -52.87 -31.78 -43.74
N SER A 307 -52.85 -31.78 -42.40
CA SER A 307 -52.48 -30.62 -41.57
C SER A 307 -51.60 -31.05 -40.40
N GLN A 308 -50.37 -30.51 -40.34
CA GLN A 308 -49.57 -30.57 -39.13
C GLN A 308 -50.32 -29.84 -37.99
N GLU A 309 -50.40 -30.47 -36.82
CA GLU A 309 -51.05 -29.92 -35.61
C GLU A 309 -50.05 -29.68 -34.46
N PRO A 310 -48.89 -29.04 -34.70
CA PRO A 310 -47.75 -29.12 -33.78
C PRO A 310 -48.06 -28.58 -32.38
N TYR A 311 -47.55 -29.29 -31.39
CA TYR A 311 -47.70 -28.95 -29.99
C TYR A 311 -46.36 -28.87 -29.26
N VAL A 312 -46.34 -28.07 -28.19
CA VAL A 312 -45.15 -27.85 -27.36
C VAL A 312 -45.11 -28.87 -26.23
N ARG A 313 -43.94 -29.45 -25.94
CA ARG A 313 -43.72 -30.34 -24.79
C ARG A 313 -42.46 -29.93 -24.04
N TRP A 314 -42.59 -29.61 -22.76
CA TRP A 314 -41.46 -29.32 -21.87
C TRP A 314 -41.01 -30.56 -21.10
N PHE A 315 -39.72 -30.59 -20.72
CA PHE A 315 -39.16 -31.60 -19.83
C PHE A 315 -38.17 -31.01 -18.83
N ALA A 316 -38.14 -31.57 -17.61
CA ALA A 316 -37.17 -31.21 -16.57
C ALA A 316 -35.77 -31.83 -16.80
N ARG A 317 -35.21 -31.60 -17.99
CA ARG A 317 -33.90 -32.12 -18.41
C ARG A 317 -33.27 -31.26 -19.51
N ASN A 318 -31.98 -31.42 -19.72
CA ASN A 318 -31.21 -30.95 -20.88
C ASN A 318 -30.07 -31.96 -21.16
N GLY A 319 -29.03 -31.55 -21.90
CA GLY A 319 -27.86 -32.40 -22.15
C GLY A 319 -26.94 -32.63 -20.93
N ARG A 320 -27.20 -32.00 -19.77
CA ARG A 320 -26.34 -31.99 -18.58
C ARG A 320 -27.08 -32.20 -17.25
N VAL A 321 -28.40 -32.01 -17.22
CA VAL A 321 -29.29 -32.30 -16.08
C VAL A 321 -30.41 -33.22 -16.56
N ASN A 322 -30.82 -34.18 -15.74
CA ASN A 322 -32.01 -35.01 -15.99
C ASN A 322 -32.76 -35.31 -14.69
N VAL A 323 -33.91 -34.66 -14.48
CA VAL A 323 -34.78 -34.90 -13.32
C VAL A 323 -35.82 -35.96 -13.69
N VAL A 324 -35.83 -37.05 -12.92
CA VAL A 324 -36.71 -38.21 -13.14
C VAL A 324 -37.47 -38.59 -11.89
N HIS A 325 -38.70 -39.05 -12.06
CA HIS A 325 -39.60 -39.41 -10.98
C HIS A 325 -39.06 -40.64 -10.20
N TYR A 326 -39.25 -40.65 -8.87
CA TYR A 326 -38.54 -41.57 -7.98
C TYR A 326 -38.84 -43.07 -8.23
N THR A 327 -40.12 -43.44 -8.46
CA THR A 327 -40.57 -44.84 -8.46
C THR A 327 -40.30 -45.59 -9.76
N ASP A 328 -40.55 -44.95 -10.90
CA ASP A 328 -40.50 -45.52 -12.25
C ASP A 328 -39.29 -45.05 -13.05
N GLY A 329 -38.78 -43.84 -12.76
CA GLY A 329 -37.65 -43.24 -13.47
C GLY A 329 -38.02 -42.60 -14.81
N HIS A 330 -39.30 -42.30 -15.04
CA HIS A 330 -39.70 -41.48 -16.19
C HIS A 330 -39.26 -40.02 -16.00
N ASN A 331 -39.01 -39.31 -17.10
CA ASN A 331 -38.71 -37.88 -17.06
C ASN A 331 -39.99 -37.11 -16.71
N PHE A 332 -39.88 -36.05 -15.89
CA PHE A 332 -41.00 -35.12 -15.78
C PHE A 332 -41.15 -34.36 -17.11
N GLN A 333 -42.35 -34.42 -17.70
CA GLN A 333 -42.72 -33.81 -18.96
C GLN A 333 -44.12 -33.20 -18.86
N VAL A 334 -44.37 -32.10 -19.57
CA VAL A 334 -45.70 -31.45 -19.63
C VAL A 334 -45.99 -31.02 -21.07
N ASN A 335 -47.19 -31.35 -21.57
CA ASN A 335 -47.68 -30.90 -22.87
C ASN A 335 -48.34 -29.51 -22.75
N GLY A 336 -48.16 -28.67 -23.77
CA GLY A 336 -48.61 -27.28 -23.83
C GLY A 336 -49.65 -26.99 -24.91
N PRO A 337 -49.68 -25.76 -25.44
CA PRO A 337 -50.51 -25.41 -26.58
C PRO A 337 -50.18 -26.26 -27.82
N SER A 338 -51.22 -26.72 -28.53
CA SER A 338 -51.16 -27.23 -29.91
C SER A 338 -51.68 -26.19 -30.89
N ARG A 339 -51.39 -26.36 -32.19
CA ARG A 339 -51.87 -25.48 -33.26
C ARG A 339 -51.95 -26.18 -34.61
N ALA A 340 -53.18 -26.45 -35.06
CA ALA A 340 -53.49 -26.80 -36.45
C ALA A 340 -52.94 -25.76 -37.46
N ASP A 341 -52.47 -26.24 -38.61
CA ASP A 341 -51.99 -25.45 -39.76
C ASP A 341 -50.96 -24.38 -39.36
N LEU A 342 -49.77 -24.81 -38.92
CA LEU A 342 -48.68 -23.90 -38.54
C LEU A 342 -48.14 -23.13 -39.78
N PRO A 343 -48.34 -21.80 -39.88
CA PRO A 343 -47.93 -21.04 -41.06
C PRO A 343 -46.49 -20.53 -40.95
N ASP A 344 -45.87 -20.27 -42.10
CA ASP A 344 -44.50 -19.79 -42.24
C ASP A 344 -44.15 -18.63 -41.31
N GLY A 345 -42.96 -18.71 -40.69
CA GLY A 345 -42.44 -17.70 -39.80
C GLY A 345 -42.58 -18.07 -38.32
N VAL A 346 -43.03 -17.12 -37.50
CA VAL A 346 -42.91 -17.21 -36.03
C VAL A 346 -44.25 -17.54 -35.38
N TRP A 347 -44.33 -18.68 -34.70
CA TRP A 347 -45.37 -18.93 -33.71
C TRP A 347 -44.85 -18.53 -32.33
N ASP A 348 -45.37 -17.42 -31.85
CA ASP A 348 -45.17 -16.94 -30.49
C ASP A 348 -46.30 -17.48 -29.60
N ILE A 349 -45.97 -18.32 -28.61
CA ILE A 349 -46.96 -18.84 -27.65
C ILE A 349 -47.17 -17.91 -26.44
N GLY A 350 -46.36 -16.85 -26.30
CA GLY A 350 -46.32 -16.01 -25.11
C GLY A 350 -45.70 -16.72 -23.90
N GLY A 351 -46.13 -16.34 -22.69
CA GLY A 351 -45.71 -16.97 -21.44
C GLY A 351 -46.65 -18.12 -21.04
N TRP A 352 -46.07 -19.25 -20.64
CA TRP A 352 -46.77 -20.45 -20.18
C TRP A 352 -46.18 -20.95 -18.85
N PHE A 353 -47.01 -21.51 -17.99
CA PHE A 353 -46.60 -22.09 -16.71
C PHE A 353 -47.59 -23.19 -16.30
N ILE A 354 -47.22 -24.00 -15.32
CA ILE A 354 -48.03 -25.12 -14.82
C ILE A 354 -49.03 -24.61 -13.77
N ASP A 355 -50.32 -24.87 -13.97
CA ASP A 355 -51.35 -24.66 -12.94
C ASP A 355 -52.31 -25.85 -12.92
N THR A 356 -51.84 -26.98 -12.36
CA THR A 356 -52.54 -28.27 -12.41
C THR A 356 -53.77 -28.31 -11.50
N ASP A 357 -53.77 -27.50 -10.45
CA ASP A 357 -54.72 -27.55 -9.32
C ASP A 357 -55.57 -26.26 -9.16
N GLY A 358 -55.21 -25.18 -9.85
CA GLY A 358 -55.92 -23.91 -9.87
C GLY A 358 -55.38 -22.87 -8.87
N PRO A 359 -55.67 -21.58 -9.10
CA PRO A 359 -55.05 -20.47 -8.38
C PRO A 359 -55.45 -20.44 -6.89
N GLY A 360 -54.53 -20.88 -6.03
CA GLY A 360 -54.64 -20.77 -4.57
C GLY A 360 -54.31 -22.03 -3.77
N ASN A 361 -54.05 -23.18 -4.42
CA ASN A 361 -53.38 -24.31 -3.76
C ASN A 361 -51.86 -24.06 -3.67
N TYR A 362 -51.19 -24.76 -2.74
CA TYR A 362 -49.74 -24.66 -2.53
C TYR A 362 -48.97 -25.49 -3.58
N PRO A 363 -47.72 -25.12 -3.93
CA PRO A 363 -46.97 -25.66 -5.07
C PRO A 363 -46.28 -27.00 -4.78
N ASP A 364 -46.94 -27.88 -4.02
CA ASP A 364 -46.44 -29.22 -3.69
C ASP A 364 -46.86 -30.25 -4.76
N ASP A 365 -47.44 -29.81 -5.89
CA ASP A 365 -47.70 -30.68 -7.05
C ASP A 365 -46.37 -31.17 -7.66
N GLY A 366 -46.33 -32.44 -8.01
CA GLY A 366 -45.10 -33.13 -8.39
C GLY A 366 -44.41 -32.63 -9.68
N TRP A 367 -44.97 -31.66 -10.39
CA TRP A 367 -44.44 -31.19 -11.68
C TRP A 367 -43.69 -29.88 -11.56
N GLU A 368 -44.17 -28.89 -10.80
CA GLU A 368 -43.48 -27.59 -10.64
C GLU A 368 -42.09 -27.76 -10.00
N ALA A 369 -42.01 -28.52 -8.90
CA ALA A 369 -40.77 -28.83 -8.19
C ALA A 369 -39.70 -29.52 -9.07
N ALA A 370 -40.11 -30.28 -10.09
CA ALA A 370 -39.16 -30.93 -10.99
C ALA A 370 -38.42 -29.92 -11.88
N TYR A 371 -39.08 -28.83 -12.29
CA TYR A 371 -38.46 -27.75 -13.07
C TYR A 371 -37.60 -26.83 -12.20
N GLU A 372 -37.99 -26.62 -10.94
CA GLU A 372 -37.18 -25.94 -9.92
C GLU A 372 -35.84 -26.64 -9.69
N ILE A 373 -35.86 -27.97 -9.48
CA ILE A 373 -34.64 -28.80 -9.39
C ILE A 373 -33.83 -28.74 -10.70
N CYS A 374 -34.51 -28.66 -11.86
CA CYS A 374 -33.84 -28.56 -13.16
C CYS A 374 -33.09 -27.23 -13.34
N ASP A 375 -33.68 -26.11 -12.93
CA ASP A 375 -33.03 -24.80 -12.87
C ASP A 375 -31.81 -24.84 -11.93
N ALA A 376 -32.00 -25.22 -10.67
CA ALA A 376 -30.93 -25.24 -9.67
C ALA A 376 -29.72 -26.07 -10.12
N LEU A 377 -29.93 -27.28 -10.64
CA LEU A 377 -28.86 -28.12 -11.19
C LEU A 377 -28.25 -27.54 -12.47
N SER A 378 -29.01 -26.82 -13.30
CA SER A 378 -28.51 -26.14 -14.50
C SER A 378 -27.64 -24.93 -14.13
N ARG A 379 -28.03 -24.17 -13.10
CA ARG A 379 -27.20 -23.09 -12.51
C ARG A 379 -25.92 -23.65 -11.91
N ALA A 380 -26.00 -24.79 -11.21
CA ALA A 380 -24.84 -25.48 -10.68
C ALA A 380 -23.84 -25.87 -11.79
N TRP A 381 -24.29 -26.55 -12.85
CA TRP A 381 -23.47 -26.88 -14.04
C TRP A 381 -22.87 -25.62 -14.68
N ALA A 382 -23.70 -24.59 -14.91
CA ALA A 382 -23.28 -23.35 -15.58
C ALA A 382 -22.15 -22.64 -14.81
N SER A 383 -22.15 -22.71 -13.48
CA SER A 383 -21.07 -22.15 -12.65
C SER A 383 -19.69 -22.77 -12.92
N TYR A 384 -19.63 -24.05 -13.30
CA TYR A 384 -18.39 -24.74 -13.66
C TYR A 384 -18.04 -24.51 -15.14
N ASN A 385 -19.01 -24.63 -16.04
CA ASN A 385 -18.78 -24.49 -17.46
C ASN A 385 -18.35 -23.08 -17.85
N TYR A 386 -19.06 -22.05 -17.38
CA TYR A 386 -18.75 -20.64 -17.69
C TYR A 386 -17.81 -19.98 -16.67
N GLY A 387 -17.92 -20.33 -15.38
CA GLY A 387 -17.07 -19.75 -14.33
C GLY A 387 -15.68 -20.36 -14.22
N LEU A 388 -15.50 -21.63 -14.59
CA LEU A 388 -14.23 -22.38 -14.47
C LEU A 388 -13.77 -23.03 -15.79
N GLY A 389 -14.52 -22.87 -16.88
CA GLY A 389 -14.18 -23.41 -18.20
C GLY A 389 -14.24 -24.94 -18.28
N TYR A 390 -15.02 -25.59 -17.41
CA TYR A 390 -15.08 -27.04 -17.26
C TYR A 390 -16.51 -27.57 -17.44
N ASP A 391 -16.74 -28.22 -18.58
CA ASP A 391 -18.02 -28.89 -18.88
C ASP A 391 -18.11 -30.22 -18.10
N LEU A 392 -19.04 -30.30 -17.16
CA LEU A 392 -19.28 -31.49 -16.35
C LEU A 392 -20.13 -32.53 -17.09
N ALA A 393 -20.21 -33.74 -16.54
CA ALA A 393 -21.03 -34.81 -17.09
C ALA A 393 -22.54 -34.57 -16.83
N LEU A 394 -23.38 -35.43 -17.42
CA LEU A 394 -24.81 -35.48 -17.12
C LEU A 394 -25.04 -35.95 -15.67
N VAL A 395 -25.71 -35.13 -14.86
CA VAL A 395 -26.25 -35.56 -13.56
C VAL A 395 -27.68 -36.06 -13.74
N ASN A 396 -28.03 -37.15 -13.05
CA ASN A 396 -29.42 -37.58 -12.90
C ASN A 396 -29.89 -37.21 -11.48
N CYS A 397 -31.10 -36.68 -11.34
CA CYS A 397 -31.74 -36.41 -10.06
C CYS A 397 -33.03 -37.21 -9.91
N ARG A 398 -33.29 -37.77 -8.73
CA ARG A 398 -34.57 -38.38 -8.35
C ARG A 398 -35.24 -37.61 -7.24
N TRP A 399 -36.52 -37.32 -7.45
CA TRP A 399 -37.40 -36.65 -6.51
C TRP A 399 -38.84 -37.15 -6.68
N GLN A 400 -39.65 -37.01 -5.63
CA GLN A 400 -41.10 -37.28 -5.62
C GLN A 400 -41.74 -36.61 -4.39
N GLU A 401 -42.92 -36.01 -4.57
CA GLU A 401 -43.85 -35.56 -3.52
C GLU A 401 -44.03 -36.64 -2.41
N GLY A 402 -43.95 -36.23 -1.15
CA GLY A 402 -44.04 -37.14 0.01
C GLY A 402 -42.84 -38.09 0.20
N GLY A 403 -41.75 -37.91 -0.56
CA GLY A 403 -40.54 -38.71 -0.46
C GLY A 403 -39.80 -38.53 0.87
N SER A 404 -39.64 -39.62 1.63
CA SER A 404 -39.01 -39.61 2.97
C SER A 404 -37.52 -39.99 2.98
N ASP A 405 -36.91 -40.24 1.83
CA ASP A 405 -35.45 -40.37 1.70
C ASP A 405 -34.85 -38.96 1.79
N GLY A 406 -33.87 -38.73 2.67
CA GLY A 406 -33.14 -37.45 2.70
C GLY A 406 -32.30 -37.22 1.43
N ALA A 407 -31.82 -35.99 1.22
CA ALA A 407 -30.81 -35.71 0.20
C ALA A 407 -29.58 -36.62 0.32
N TYR A 408 -29.12 -37.18 -0.81
CA TYR A 408 -27.81 -37.83 -0.95
C TYR A 408 -27.42 -38.05 -2.41
N TYR A 409 -26.12 -38.01 -2.69
CA TYR A 409 -25.53 -38.41 -3.96
C TYR A 409 -25.00 -39.85 -3.92
N ASN A 410 -25.42 -40.65 -4.90
CA ASN A 410 -24.98 -42.03 -5.06
C ASN A 410 -23.93 -42.13 -6.19
N GLY A 411 -22.64 -42.13 -5.82
CA GLY A 411 -21.53 -42.23 -6.80
C GLY A 411 -21.53 -43.49 -7.67
N GLY A 412 -22.14 -44.58 -7.21
CA GLY A 412 -22.25 -45.84 -7.98
C GLY A 412 -23.30 -45.80 -9.10
N SER A 413 -24.29 -44.92 -9.00
CA SER A 413 -25.30 -44.66 -10.05
C SER A 413 -25.23 -43.26 -10.64
N GLN A 414 -24.26 -42.46 -10.19
CA GLN A 414 -24.03 -41.04 -10.56
C GLN A 414 -25.29 -40.19 -10.49
N ARG A 415 -26.00 -40.31 -9.36
CA ARG A 415 -27.36 -39.81 -9.20
C ARG A 415 -27.57 -39.12 -7.86
N ILE A 416 -28.15 -37.92 -7.89
CA ILE A 416 -28.71 -37.24 -6.71
C ILE A 416 -30.08 -37.86 -6.39
N THR A 417 -30.36 -38.10 -5.12
CA THR A 417 -31.72 -38.25 -4.59
C THR A 417 -31.98 -37.04 -3.69
N LEU A 418 -33.19 -36.46 -3.76
CA LEU A 418 -33.65 -35.37 -2.87
C LEU A 418 -34.89 -35.82 -2.10
N ARG A 419 -35.08 -35.29 -0.88
CA ARG A 419 -36.33 -35.43 -0.11
C ARG A 419 -37.41 -34.53 -0.65
N ASP A 420 -38.64 -34.78 -0.23
CA ASP A 420 -39.69 -33.76 -0.25
C ASP A 420 -39.48 -32.72 0.87
N GLY A 421 -39.31 -31.47 0.45
CA GLY A 421 -38.80 -30.33 1.21
C GLY A 421 -37.60 -29.69 0.51
N ASP A 422 -36.60 -30.51 0.20
CA ASP A 422 -35.27 -30.11 -0.28
C ASP A 422 -35.27 -29.50 -1.69
N GLN A 423 -36.35 -29.66 -2.47
CA GLN A 423 -36.49 -29.11 -3.84
C GLN A 423 -36.30 -27.59 -3.92
N GLN A 424 -36.50 -26.89 -2.81
CA GLN A 424 -36.42 -25.42 -2.68
C GLN A 424 -35.14 -24.95 -1.96
N ASP A 425 -34.32 -25.88 -1.48
CA ASP A 425 -33.06 -25.57 -0.81
C ASP A 425 -31.88 -25.68 -1.77
N ASP A 426 -31.68 -24.59 -2.52
CA ASP A 426 -30.55 -24.34 -3.44
C ASP A 426 -29.20 -24.79 -2.83
N SER A 427 -29.00 -24.59 -1.52
CA SER A 427 -27.80 -25.01 -0.78
C SER A 427 -27.62 -26.54 -0.71
N VAL A 428 -28.71 -27.28 -0.51
CA VAL A 428 -28.72 -28.76 -0.46
C VAL A 428 -28.50 -29.32 -1.86
N ILE A 429 -29.23 -28.80 -2.86
CA ILE A 429 -29.11 -29.21 -4.27
C ILE A 429 -27.66 -28.99 -4.78
N PHE A 430 -27.07 -27.84 -4.46
CA PHE A 430 -25.69 -27.52 -4.86
C PHE A 430 -24.63 -28.30 -4.06
N HIS A 431 -24.90 -28.71 -2.82
CA HIS A 431 -24.03 -29.62 -2.05
C HIS A 431 -23.98 -31.01 -2.69
N GLU A 432 -25.14 -31.59 -3.02
CA GLU A 432 -25.21 -32.88 -3.71
C GLU A 432 -24.65 -32.81 -5.16
N TYR A 433 -24.75 -31.65 -5.82
CA TYR A 433 -24.01 -31.40 -7.06
C TYR A 433 -22.49 -31.30 -6.81
N GLY A 434 -22.05 -30.79 -5.67
CA GLY A 434 -20.64 -30.80 -5.24
C GLY A 434 -20.06 -32.21 -5.08
N HIS A 435 -20.88 -33.17 -4.65
CA HIS A 435 -20.55 -34.60 -4.68
C HIS A 435 -20.49 -35.17 -6.10
N HIS A 436 -21.42 -34.80 -6.99
CA HIS A 436 -21.33 -35.14 -8.42
C HIS A 436 -20.03 -34.63 -9.05
N VAL A 437 -19.66 -33.38 -8.78
CA VAL A 437 -18.38 -32.77 -9.20
C VAL A 437 -17.18 -33.61 -8.74
N MET A 438 -17.15 -34.05 -7.48
CA MET A 438 -16.06 -34.93 -7.00
C MET A 438 -16.02 -36.27 -7.74
N GLN A 439 -17.17 -36.93 -7.90
CA GLN A 439 -17.26 -38.23 -8.58
C GLN A 439 -16.83 -38.16 -10.07
N VAL A 440 -17.16 -37.07 -10.77
CA VAL A 440 -16.79 -36.87 -12.18
C VAL A 440 -15.31 -36.50 -12.32
N VAL A 441 -14.82 -35.54 -11.53
CA VAL A 441 -13.46 -34.98 -11.68
C VAL A 441 -12.38 -35.88 -11.08
N LYS A 442 -12.68 -36.57 -9.97
CA LYS A 442 -11.72 -37.47 -9.29
C LYS A 442 -11.90 -38.94 -9.69
N GLY A 443 -12.99 -39.28 -10.38
CA GLY A 443 -13.33 -40.66 -10.79
C GLY A 443 -13.88 -41.55 -9.66
N GLY A 444 -14.09 -40.99 -8.46
CA GLY A 444 -14.56 -41.72 -7.28
C GLY A 444 -14.36 -40.94 -6.00
N PHE A 445 -15.00 -41.41 -4.93
CA PHE A 445 -14.89 -40.83 -3.59
C PHE A 445 -13.65 -41.35 -2.82
N PRO A 446 -13.10 -40.55 -1.89
CA PRO A 446 -11.96 -40.96 -1.09
C PRO A 446 -12.31 -42.06 -0.05
N PRO A 447 -11.33 -42.87 0.40
CA PRO A 447 -11.59 -43.98 1.31
C PRO A 447 -12.20 -43.52 2.65
N GLY A 448 -13.37 -44.05 2.99
CA GLY A 448 -14.10 -43.70 4.21
C GLY A 448 -15.21 -42.66 4.03
N SER A 449 -15.44 -42.16 2.81
CA SER A 449 -16.59 -41.31 2.49
C SER A 449 -17.94 -42.02 2.69
N GLY A 450 -18.99 -41.23 2.91
CA GLY A 450 -20.36 -41.69 3.12
C GLY A 450 -20.65 -42.18 4.55
N GLY A 451 -21.81 -41.78 5.07
CA GLY A 451 -22.28 -42.12 6.41
C GLY A 451 -23.03 -40.95 7.04
N ALA A 452 -23.78 -41.22 8.11
CA ALA A 452 -24.48 -40.18 8.86
C ALA A 452 -23.46 -39.25 9.56
N HIS A 453 -23.49 -37.98 9.18
CA HIS A 453 -22.60 -36.92 9.65
C HIS A 453 -23.39 -35.70 10.14
N SER A 454 -22.69 -34.63 10.52
CA SER A 454 -23.29 -33.36 10.93
C SER A 454 -22.22 -32.30 11.08
N TRP A 455 -22.58 -31.04 10.80
CA TRP A 455 -21.66 -29.90 10.65
C TRP A 455 -20.64 -29.70 11.78
N PHE A 456 -21.03 -29.98 13.03
CA PHE A 456 -20.17 -29.83 14.23
C PHE A 456 -19.52 -31.15 14.69
N GLY A 457 -19.59 -32.20 13.87
CA GLY A 457 -19.09 -33.54 14.16
C GLY A 457 -17.63 -33.77 13.75
N CYS A 458 -17.09 -34.91 14.19
CA CYS A 458 -15.73 -35.36 13.92
C CYS A 458 -15.77 -36.75 13.31
N TYR A 459 -15.15 -36.91 12.13
CA TYR A 459 -15.26 -38.09 11.29
C TYR A 459 -13.89 -38.59 10.83
N ASN A 460 -13.85 -39.56 9.92
CA ASN A 460 -12.60 -39.86 9.23
C ASN A 460 -12.29 -38.75 8.21
N GLY A 461 -11.01 -38.50 7.93
CA GLY A 461 -10.60 -37.40 7.05
C GLY A 461 -11.02 -37.55 5.58
N GLY A 462 -11.52 -38.72 5.17
CA GLY A 462 -12.16 -38.93 3.86
C GLY A 462 -13.59 -38.38 3.83
N LEU A 463 -14.42 -38.73 4.82
CA LEU A 463 -15.77 -38.17 4.98
C LEU A 463 -15.74 -36.65 5.22
N ALA A 464 -14.86 -36.16 6.11
CA ALA A 464 -14.71 -34.72 6.33
C ALA A 464 -14.24 -33.96 5.08
N TRP A 465 -13.50 -34.62 4.19
CA TRP A 465 -13.07 -34.06 2.90
C TRP A 465 -14.16 -34.18 1.82
N SER A 466 -15.01 -35.22 1.80
CA SER A 466 -16.13 -35.31 0.86
C SER A 466 -17.21 -34.26 1.17
N GLU A 467 -17.69 -34.20 2.41
CA GLU A 467 -18.78 -33.28 2.78
C GLU A 467 -18.30 -31.83 2.82
N GLY A 468 -17.11 -31.58 3.39
CA GLY A 468 -16.53 -30.24 3.44
C GLY A 468 -16.18 -29.68 2.05
N TRP A 469 -15.76 -30.54 1.11
CA TRP A 469 -15.67 -30.14 -0.30
C TRP A 469 -17.05 -29.83 -0.86
N ALA A 470 -18.04 -30.70 -0.69
CA ALA A 470 -19.39 -30.54 -1.23
C ALA A 470 -20.04 -29.21 -0.79
N THR A 471 -19.93 -28.84 0.49
CA THR A 471 -20.50 -27.58 0.99
C THR A 471 -19.80 -26.36 0.39
N TYR A 472 -18.46 -26.30 0.44
CA TYR A 472 -17.70 -25.21 -0.19
C TYR A 472 -17.99 -25.12 -1.71
N SER A 473 -18.01 -26.28 -2.38
CA SER A 473 -18.24 -26.44 -3.81
C SER A 473 -19.62 -25.91 -4.23
N GLY A 474 -20.65 -26.19 -3.43
CA GLY A 474 -21.99 -25.67 -3.64
C GLY A 474 -22.11 -24.17 -3.33
N GLN A 475 -21.74 -23.75 -2.12
CA GLN A 475 -21.87 -22.37 -1.67
C GLN A 475 -21.06 -21.38 -2.52
N SER A 476 -19.83 -21.73 -2.93
CA SER A 476 -19.02 -20.87 -3.82
C SER A 476 -19.55 -20.82 -5.27
N SER A 477 -20.39 -21.78 -5.66
CA SER A 477 -21.13 -21.75 -6.94
C SER A 477 -22.36 -20.84 -6.88
N LEU A 478 -23.03 -20.77 -5.72
CA LEU A 478 -24.12 -19.83 -5.44
C LEU A 478 -23.63 -18.39 -5.22
N GLY A 479 -22.41 -18.20 -4.72
CA GLY A 479 -21.92 -16.90 -4.25
C GLY A 479 -22.57 -16.47 -2.92
N ASN A 480 -23.02 -17.46 -2.12
CA ASN A 480 -23.68 -17.27 -0.84
C ASN A 480 -22.82 -17.91 0.26
N GLN A 481 -22.60 -17.20 1.37
CA GLN A 481 -21.86 -17.69 2.54
C GLN A 481 -22.72 -18.55 3.49
N THR A 482 -24.05 -18.55 3.34
CA THR A 482 -24.98 -19.20 4.27
C THR A 482 -25.61 -20.44 3.65
N TYR A 483 -25.14 -21.62 4.08
CA TYR A 483 -25.84 -22.88 3.82
C TYR A 483 -27.16 -22.89 4.61
N CYS A 484 -28.27 -23.21 3.95
CA CYS A 484 -29.56 -23.42 4.59
C CYS A 484 -30.23 -24.72 4.09
N ASP A 485 -30.98 -25.33 4.99
CA ASP A 485 -31.76 -26.56 4.82
C ASP A 485 -33.07 -26.33 5.60
N THR A 486 -34.19 -26.26 4.87
CA THR A 486 -35.52 -25.97 5.44
C THR A 486 -36.29 -27.25 5.75
N PRO A 487 -37.11 -27.28 6.82
CA PRO A 487 -37.75 -28.52 7.25
C PRO A 487 -38.70 -29.09 6.21
N GLY A 488 -38.28 -30.17 5.56
CA GLY A 488 -39.17 -31.06 4.82
C GLY A 488 -40.25 -31.66 5.73
N VAL A 489 -41.26 -32.29 5.11
CA VAL A 489 -42.46 -32.75 5.84
C VAL A 489 -42.07 -33.69 6.98
N GLY A 490 -42.40 -33.29 8.22
CA GLY A 490 -42.15 -34.04 9.45
C GLY A 490 -41.07 -33.47 10.38
N ASP A 491 -40.23 -32.53 9.91
CA ASP A 491 -39.09 -32.02 10.68
C ASP A 491 -39.45 -30.79 11.54
N SER A 492 -38.53 -30.35 12.42
CA SER A 492 -38.88 -29.51 13.58
C SER A 492 -38.11 -28.19 13.77
N ALA A 493 -37.06 -27.92 12.99
CA ALA A 493 -36.37 -26.63 12.95
C ALA A 493 -35.49 -26.51 11.71
N ASN A 494 -35.44 -25.33 11.07
CA ASN A 494 -34.51 -25.03 9.97
C ASN A 494 -33.06 -25.16 10.43
N PHE A 495 -32.19 -25.69 9.57
CA PHE A 495 -30.75 -25.67 9.76
C PHE A 495 -30.13 -24.62 8.83
N CYS A 496 -29.53 -23.57 9.39
CA CYS A 496 -28.78 -22.58 8.62
C CYS A 496 -27.44 -22.28 9.31
N VAL A 497 -26.35 -22.29 8.55
CA VAL A 497 -25.00 -22.04 9.05
C VAL A 497 -24.21 -21.16 8.06
N ASN A 498 -23.49 -20.19 8.61
CA ASN A 498 -22.60 -19.33 7.86
C ASN A 498 -21.21 -19.97 7.78
N VAL A 499 -20.77 -20.31 6.57
CA VAL A 499 -19.49 -20.99 6.31
C VAL A 499 -18.31 -20.07 6.67
N GLU A 500 -18.42 -18.77 6.38
CA GLU A 500 -17.44 -17.74 6.77
C GLU A 500 -17.10 -17.77 8.27
N THR A 501 -18.11 -17.70 9.14
CA THR A 501 -17.90 -17.50 10.59
C THR A 501 -17.80 -18.80 11.38
N THR A 502 -17.83 -19.97 10.74
CA THR A 502 -17.75 -21.26 11.45
C THR A 502 -16.30 -21.72 11.59
N THR A 503 -15.63 -21.29 12.67
CA THR A 503 -14.43 -22.01 13.13
C THR A 503 -14.86 -23.43 13.53
N GLY A 504 -14.58 -24.41 12.67
CA GLY A 504 -15.09 -25.79 12.68
C GLY A 504 -14.62 -26.65 13.86
N ASN A 505 -14.92 -26.21 15.08
CA ASN A 505 -14.51 -26.86 16.31
C ASN A 505 -15.23 -28.20 16.46
N CYS A 506 -14.51 -29.26 16.11
CA CYS A 506 -14.68 -30.58 16.71
C CYS A 506 -14.95 -30.44 18.22
N LEU A 507 -16.10 -30.92 18.70
CA LEU A 507 -16.59 -30.71 20.07
C LEU A 507 -15.70 -31.36 21.16
N ASP A 508 -14.73 -32.19 20.76
CA ASP A 508 -13.70 -32.78 21.62
C ASP A 508 -12.34 -32.03 21.61
N GLY A 509 -12.20 -31.00 20.77
CA GLY A 509 -10.97 -30.20 20.61
C GLY A 509 -9.92 -30.80 19.68
N THR A 510 -10.24 -31.81 18.87
CA THR A 510 -9.29 -32.44 17.93
C THR A 510 -9.07 -31.65 16.63
N VAL A 511 -8.37 -32.26 15.66
CA VAL A 511 -7.79 -31.61 14.47
C VAL A 511 -8.89 -31.27 13.45
N GLY A 512 -8.79 -30.09 12.82
CA GLY A 512 -9.79 -29.65 11.84
C GLY A 512 -9.87 -30.52 10.57
N THR A 513 -8.81 -31.27 10.27
CA THR A 513 -8.76 -32.25 9.16
C THR A 513 -9.81 -33.35 9.22
N THR A 514 -10.53 -33.46 10.34
CA THR A 514 -11.57 -34.46 10.60
C THR A 514 -12.98 -33.87 10.80
N GLY A 515 -13.16 -32.55 10.63
CA GLY A 515 -14.48 -31.89 10.67
C GLY A 515 -14.82 -31.25 9.32
N GLU A 516 -16.00 -31.55 8.78
CA GLU A 516 -16.47 -31.02 7.49
C GLU A 516 -16.58 -29.49 7.46
N ALA A 517 -17.05 -28.86 8.55
CA ALA A 517 -17.09 -27.41 8.69
C ALA A 517 -15.69 -26.77 8.65
N SER A 518 -14.69 -27.39 9.27
CA SER A 518 -13.30 -26.91 9.19
C SER A 518 -12.76 -26.97 7.77
N VAL A 519 -13.09 -28.02 7.01
CA VAL A 519 -12.70 -28.14 5.61
C VAL A 519 -13.40 -27.08 4.75
N ALA A 520 -14.73 -27.00 4.81
CA ALA A 520 -15.52 -26.06 4.01
C ALA A 520 -15.12 -24.60 4.26
N SER A 521 -15.02 -24.20 5.52
CA SER A 521 -14.65 -22.84 5.93
C SER A 521 -13.21 -22.52 5.53
N SER A 522 -12.25 -23.44 5.73
CA SER A 522 -10.86 -23.22 5.30
C SER A 522 -10.67 -23.10 3.78
N LEU A 523 -11.62 -23.55 2.96
CA LEU A 523 -11.64 -23.29 1.51
C LEU A 523 -12.37 -21.98 1.18
N TRP A 524 -13.34 -21.58 2.00
CA TRP A 524 -14.08 -20.33 1.89
C TRP A 524 -13.20 -19.09 2.16
N ASP A 525 -12.43 -19.09 3.25
CA ASP A 525 -11.40 -18.08 3.59
C ASP A 525 -10.27 -17.94 2.53
N VAL A 526 -10.21 -18.85 1.55
CA VAL A 526 -9.25 -18.83 0.42
C VAL A 526 -9.94 -18.38 -0.87
N TYR A 527 -11.28 -18.32 -0.87
CA TYR A 527 -12.13 -17.89 -1.98
C TYR A 527 -12.46 -16.40 -1.89
N ASP A 528 -12.81 -15.87 -0.71
CA ASP A 528 -13.15 -14.46 -0.48
C ASP A 528 -12.40 -13.86 0.74
N ASN A 529 -12.54 -12.55 0.97
CA ASN A 529 -11.88 -11.74 2.01
C ASN A 529 -12.84 -10.66 2.55
N LEU A 530 -14.09 -11.05 2.87
CA LEU A 530 -15.17 -10.13 3.28
C LEU A 530 -15.25 -10.04 4.81
N GLY A 531 -14.30 -9.30 5.38
CA GLY A 531 -14.07 -9.12 6.82
C GLY A 531 -15.28 -8.72 7.69
N GLY A 532 -16.15 -9.70 7.95
CA GLY A 532 -17.14 -9.72 9.03
C GLY A 532 -16.70 -10.57 10.23
N ASP A 533 -15.67 -11.41 10.06
CA ASP A 533 -15.10 -12.24 11.12
C ASP A 533 -14.12 -11.47 12.04
N PRO A 534 -14.28 -11.55 13.39
CA PRO A 534 -13.32 -11.00 14.34
C PRO A 534 -12.05 -11.87 14.59
N HIS A 535 -11.92 -13.08 14.03
CA HIS A 535 -10.76 -13.96 14.21
C HIS A 535 -9.58 -13.68 13.25
N SER A 536 -9.79 -12.89 12.19
CA SER A 536 -8.77 -11.99 11.59
C SER A 536 -7.55 -12.62 10.88
N ARG A 537 -7.67 -13.89 10.44
CA ARG A 537 -6.68 -14.55 9.57
C ARG A 537 -7.08 -14.67 8.11
N ASP A 538 -8.37 -14.49 7.79
CA ASP A 538 -8.83 -14.18 6.45
C ASP A 538 -8.02 -13.01 5.85
N ARG A 539 -7.50 -13.22 4.64
CA ARG A 539 -6.75 -12.29 3.78
C ARG A 539 -6.80 -12.64 2.29
N LEU A 540 -7.58 -13.63 1.83
CA LEU A 540 -7.39 -14.29 0.53
C LEU A 540 -8.66 -14.38 -0.35
N ALA A 541 -9.01 -13.29 -1.03
CA ALA A 541 -9.97 -13.32 -2.14
C ALA A 541 -9.33 -13.84 -3.45
N LEU A 542 -8.98 -15.14 -3.51
CA LEU A 542 -8.41 -15.76 -4.71
C LEU A 542 -9.47 -16.31 -5.68
N GLY A 543 -10.74 -16.38 -5.23
CA GLY A 543 -11.84 -17.00 -5.96
C GLY A 543 -11.63 -18.50 -6.19
N ARG A 544 -12.54 -19.12 -6.95
CA ARG A 544 -12.56 -20.57 -7.16
C ARG A 544 -11.36 -21.10 -7.96
N GLY A 545 -10.63 -20.23 -8.67
CA GLY A 545 -9.66 -20.63 -9.70
C GLY A 545 -8.50 -21.52 -9.20
N GLN A 546 -7.78 -21.09 -8.16
CA GLN A 546 -6.63 -21.86 -7.64
C GLN A 546 -7.06 -23.06 -6.78
N ILE A 547 -8.20 -22.95 -6.10
CA ILE A 547 -8.82 -24.07 -5.38
C ILE A 547 -9.24 -25.16 -6.36
N TRP A 548 -9.87 -24.78 -7.48
CA TRP A 548 -10.23 -25.69 -8.57
C TRP A 548 -9.02 -26.32 -9.26
N ASP A 549 -7.98 -25.53 -9.56
CA ASP A 549 -6.74 -26.05 -10.14
C ASP A 549 -6.04 -27.06 -9.20
N THR A 550 -6.02 -26.79 -7.89
CA THR A 550 -5.55 -27.76 -6.89
C THR A 550 -6.44 -28.99 -6.83
N PHE A 551 -7.77 -28.82 -6.87
CA PHE A 551 -8.71 -29.94 -6.82
C PHE A 551 -8.59 -30.88 -8.03
N VAL A 552 -8.60 -30.33 -9.25
CA VAL A 552 -8.48 -31.09 -10.49
C VAL A 552 -7.08 -31.70 -10.60
N ASN A 553 -6.04 -30.84 -10.58
CA ASN A 553 -4.68 -31.18 -11.00
C ASN A 553 -3.72 -31.51 -9.84
N GLY A 554 -4.23 -31.63 -8.60
CA GLY A 554 -3.45 -32.00 -7.40
C GLY A 554 -3.16 -33.50 -7.22
N GLY A 555 -3.62 -34.35 -8.14
CA GLY A 555 -3.49 -35.82 -8.02
C GLY A 555 -4.58 -36.46 -7.16
N THR A 556 -4.25 -37.50 -6.40
CA THR A 556 -5.19 -38.18 -5.50
C THR A 556 -5.33 -37.41 -4.19
N LEU A 557 -6.53 -36.87 -3.93
CA LEU A 557 -6.84 -36.10 -2.73
C LEU A 557 -7.77 -36.93 -1.85
N ASN A 558 -7.22 -37.64 -0.85
CA ASN A 558 -8.02 -38.50 0.03
C ASN A 558 -8.51 -37.77 1.29
N HIS A 559 -7.81 -36.72 1.70
CA HIS A 559 -8.09 -35.93 2.90
C HIS A 559 -7.71 -34.46 2.65
N MET A 560 -8.17 -33.54 3.49
CA MET A 560 -7.81 -32.12 3.38
C MET A 560 -6.28 -31.86 3.40
N MET A 561 -5.51 -32.65 4.14
CA MET A 561 -4.04 -32.52 4.11
C MET A 561 -3.41 -32.92 2.77
N ASP A 562 -4.06 -33.77 1.97
CA ASP A 562 -3.60 -34.07 0.61
C ASP A 562 -3.83 -32.86 -0.31
N PHE A 563 -4.96 -32.15 -0.15
CA PHE A 563 -5.21 -30.87 -0.83
C PHE A 563 -4.19 -29.80 -0.43
N VAL A 564 -3.91 -29.63 0.86
CA VAL A 564 -2.89 -28.69 1.36
C VAL A 564 -1.49 -29.03 0.84
N ASN A 565 -1.12 -30.32 0.78
CA ASN A 565 0.14 -30.75 0.18
C ASN A 565 0.18 -30.49 -1.33
N ALA A 566 -0.92 -30.73 -2.05
CA ALA A 566 -1.04 -30.45 -3.47
C ALA A 566 -0.92 -28.93 -3.76
N TRP A 567 -1.60 -28.07 -2.98
CA TRP A 567 -1.56 -26.61 -3.13
C TRP A 567 -0.11 -26.08 -3.16
N PHE A 568 0.72 -26.49 -2.20
CA PHE A 568 2.14 -26.11 -2.18
C PHE A 568 2.94 -26.77 -3.31
N ALA A 569 2.64 -28.02 -3.67
CA ALA A 569 3.30 -28.70 -4.79
C ALA A 569 2.99 -28.07 -6.17
N ARG A 570 1.87 -27.34 -6.29
CA ARG A 570 1.50 -26.57 -7.48
C ARG A 570 2.13 -25.17 -7.54
N GLY A 571 2.76 -24.70 -6.46
CA GLY A 571 3.42 -23.39 -6.43
C GLY A 571 2.45 -22.21 -6.30
N HIS A 572 1.29 -22.39 -5.66
CA HIS A 572 0.40 -21.29 -5.31
C HIS A 572 1.03 -20.45 -4.19
N ASP A 573 1.78 -19.42 -4.59
CA ASP A 573 2.89 -18.81 -3.82
C ASP A 573 2.45 -17.85 -2.67
N TYR A 574 1.22 -18.00 -2.15
CA TYR A 574 0.64 -17.27 -1.01
C TYR A 574 0.98 -17.94 0.34
N ASP A 575 2.23 -18.36 0.48
CA ASP A 575 2.68 -19.38 1.45
C ASP A 575 2.44 -19.02 2.93
N SER A 576 2.33 -17.73 3.27
CA SER A 576 2.02 -17.26 4.64
C SER A 576 0.52 -17.20 4.93
N ALA A 577 -0.25 -16.45 4.16
CA ALA A 577 -1.69 -16.24 4.39
C ALA A 577 -2.48 -17.55 4.32
N PHE A 578 -2.20 -18.40 3.33
CA PHE A 578 -2.85 -19.71 3.21
C PHE A 578 -2.52 -20.61 4.41
N ARG A 579 -1.30 -20.55 4.96
CA ARG A 579 -0.95 -21.27 6.20
C ARG A 579 -1.66 -20.71 7.42
N ASP A 580 -1.87 -19.40 7.50
CA ASP A 580 -2.54 -18.76 8.64
C ASP A 580 -4.03 -19.12 8.72
N ILE A 581 -4.73 -19.14 7.57
CA ILE A 581 -6.09 -19.68 7.43
C ILE A 581 -6.14 -21.16 7.82
N MET A 582 -5.26 -21.98 7.23
CA MET A 582 -5.21 -23.42 7.51
C MET A 582 -4.84 -23.73 8.98
N ARG A 583 -4.16 -22.83 9.68
CA ARG A 583 -3.91 -22.92 11.13
C ARG A 583 -5.11 -22.50 11.97
N ASP A 584 -5.96 -21.59 11.51
CA ASP A 584 -7.14 -21.12 12.27
C ASP A 584 -8.20 -22.22 12.31
N HIS A 585 -8.52 -22.79 11.14
CA HIS A 585 -9.38 -23.96 11.00
C HIS A 585 -8.75 -25.28 11.44
N ARG A 586 -7.58 -25.23 12.12
CA ARG A 586 -6.81 -26.37 12.67
C ARG A 586 -6.52 -27.49 11.66
N ILE A 587 -6.45 -27.18 10.36
CA ILE A 587 -6.01 -28.10 9.31
C ILE A 587 -4.50 -28.34 9.44
N LEU A 588 -3.74 -27.26 9.62
CA LEU A 588 -2.34 -27.29 10.05
C LEU A 588 -2.25 -27.19 11.58
N PRO A 589 -1.25 -27.83 12.22
CA PRO A 589 -1.06 -27.74 13.66
C PRO A 589 -0.66 -26.33 14.09
N GLU A 590 -1.17 -25.88 15.24
CA GLU A 590 -0.67 -24.69 15.91
C GLU A 590 0.82 -24.83 16.23
N ILE A 591 1.61 -23.83 15.83
CA ILE A 591 3.04 -23.79 16.14
C ILE A 591 3.21 -22.98 17.41
N SER A 592 3.52 -23.64 18.53
CA SER A 592 3.75 -22.98 19.83
C SER A 592 5.12 -22.29 19.93
N ASP A 593 6.13 -22.83 19.24
CA ASP A 593 7.47 -22.26 19.15
C ASP A 593 7.80 -21.92 17.69
N PHE A 594 7.83 -20.64 17.34
CA PHE A 594 8.15 -20.16 15.99
C PHE A 594 9.05 -18.92 15.97
N VAL A 595 9.71 -18.72 14.83
CA VAL A 595 10.35 -17.46 14.45
C VAL A 595 9.48 -16.73 13.43
N THR A 596 9.47 -15.40 13.47
CA THR A 596 8.95 -14.53 12.42
C THR A 596 10.07 -13.67 11.87
N VAL A 597 10.20 -13.61 10.54
CA VAL A 597 11.13 -12.74 9.81
C VAL A 597 10.35 -11.96 8.75
N GLU A 598 10.61 -10.67 8.64
CA GLU A 598 9.96 -9.76 7.68
C GLU A 598 11.04 -8.93 7.00
N ILE A 599 11.17 -9.04 5.68
CA ILE A 599 12.19 -8.36 4.87
C ILE A 599 11.49 -7.68 3.69
N ASP A 600 11.56 -6.36 3.61
CA ASP A 600 11.26 -5.66 2.36
C ASP A 600 12.42 -5.91 1.39
N HIS A 601 12.15 -6.26 0.14
CA HIS A 601 13.20 -6.42 -0.90
C HIS A 601 12.65 -6.18 -2.31
N THR A 602 13.50 -5.70 -3.21
CA THR A 602 13.15 -5.50 -4.63
C THR A 602 13.11 -6.80 -5.45
N TYR A 603 13.73 -7.86 -4.95
CA TYR A 603 13.66 -9.23 -5.46
C TYR A 603 13.83 -10.21 -4.29
N ARG A 604 13.17 -11.39 -4.33
CA ARG A 604 13.21 -12.38 -3.22
C ARG A 604 13.86 -13.72 -3.56
N GLY A 605 14.25 -13.90 -4.82
CA GLY A 605 14.74 -15.16 -5.38
C GLY A 605 16.26 -15.38 -5.29
N ASP A 606 16.93 -14.50 -4.55
CA ASP A 606 18.36 -14.33 -4.28
C ASP A 606 18.68 -14.45 -2.78
N LEU A 607 17.74 -14.02 -1.93
CA LEU A 607 17.86 -14.06 -0.49
C LEU A 607 18.06 -15.48 0.04
N ILE A 608 19.02 -15.61 0.95
CA ILE A 608 19.26 -16.79 1.77
C ILE A 608 19.09 -16.37 3.23
N VAL A 609 18.10 -16.95 3.92
CA VAL A 609 17.79 -16.63 5.32
C VAL A 609 18.00 -17.86 6.20
N ASP A 610 18.99 -17.76 7.09
CA ASP A 610 19.26 -18.72 8.16
C ASP A 610 18.94 -18.09 9.53
N VAL A 611 18.30 -18.84 10.44
CA VAL A 611 18.12 -18.43 11.84
C VAL A 611 18.82 -19.42 12.76
N GLY A 612 19.31 -18.96 13.92
CA GLY A 612 20.03 -19.84 14.82
C GLY A 612 20.35 -19.26 16.18
N VAL A 613 21.21 -19.99 16.89
CA VAL A 613 21.55 -19.78 18.29
C VAL A 613 23.07 -19.84 18.48
N GLY A 614 23.63 -18.86 19.19
CA GLY A 614 25.06 -18.74 19.45
C GLY A 614 25.78 -17.88 18.41
N ASN A 615 26.99 -18.28 18.03
CA ASN A 615 27.81 -17.57 17.03
C ASN A 615 27.29 -17.88 15.60
N PRO A 616 26.95 -16.87 14.76
CA PRO A 616 26.49 -17.11 13.39
C PRO A 616 27.47 -17.88 12.47
N ASP A 617 28.76 -17.90 12.79
CA ASP A 617 29.79 -18.63 12.02
C ASP A 617 30.14 -20.01 12.61
N ALA A 618 29.70 -20.27 13.84
CA ALA A 618 29.85 -21.55 14.54
C ALA A 618 28.61 -21.81 15.43
N PRO A 619 27.42 -21.98 14.82
CA PRO A 619 26.16 -21.97 15.56
C PRO A 619 25.96 -23.23 16.38
N LEU A 620 25.36 -23.07 17.57
CA LEU A 620 24.93 -24.17 18.44
C LEU A 620 23.68 -24.86 17.89
N TYR A 621 22.87 -24.10 17.16
CA TYR A 621 21.76 -24.54 16.34
C TYR A 621 21.60 -23.54 15.18
N SER A 622 21.31 -24.01 13.97
CA SER A 622 20.97 -23.16 12.82
C SER A 622 20.01 -23.90 11.89
N LYS A 623 19.06 -23.17 11.33
CA LYS A 623 18.01 -23.66 10.43
C LYS A 623 17.82 -22.67 9.29
N ARG A 624 17.87 -23.18 8.06
CA ARG A 624 17.58 -22.43 6.84
C ARG A 624 16.06 -22.29 6.68
N ILE A 625 15.57 -21.06 6.67
CA ILE A 625 14.13 -20.76 6.58
C ILE A 625 13.72 -20.18 5.22
N TRP A 626 14.68 -19.65 4.44
CA TRP A 626 14.47 -19.25 3.05
C TRP A 626 15.72 -19.46 2.20
N ASN A 627 15.53 -20.01 0.98
CA ASN A 627 16.54 -20.26 -0.06
C ASN A 627 15.80 -20.79 -1.31
N ARG A 628 14.91 -19.98 -1.89
CA ARG A 628 14.18 -20.29 -3.13
C ARG A 628 14.73 -19.46 -4.29
N ALA A 629 14.75 -20.00 -5.50
CA ALA A 629 15.17 -19.29 -6.69
C ALA A 629 13.95 -18.74 -7.45
N GLY A 630 13.99 -17.45 -7.80
CA GLY A 630 12.91 -16.75 -8.50
C GLY A 630 11.88 -16.04 -7.60
N GLY A 631 11.23 -15.03 -8.15
CA GLY A 631 10.20 -14.21 -7.51
C GLY A 631 10.09 -12.84 -8.20
N SER A 632 9.03 -12.09 -7.94
CA SER A 632 8.92 -10.66 -8.30
C SER A 632 9.15 -9.77 -7.07
N ALA A 633 9.19 -8.45 -7.27
CA ALA A 633 9.30 -7.47 -6.20
C ALA A 633 8.09 -7.51 -5.26
N ASP A 634 8.28 -8.06 -4.06
CA ASP A 634 7.33 -8.05 -2.95
C ASP A 634 8.04 -8.40 -1.63
N ASN A 635 7.46 -8.01 -0.50
CA ASN A 635 8.02 -8.20 0.82
C ASN A 635 7.98 -9.67 1.26
N LEU A 636 9.10 -10.17 1.79
CA LEU A 636 9.27 -11.53 2.27
C LEU A 636 8.90 -11.64 3.76
N TYR A 637 7.71 -12.17 4.05
CA TYR A 637 7.24 -12.52 5.40
C TYR A 637 7.30 -14.04 5.62
N ILE A 638 8.08 -14.48 6.62
CA ILE A 638 8.30 -15.89 6.96
C ILE A 638 7.87 -16.12 8.40
N GLN A 639 7.11 -17.19 8.65
CA GLN A 639 6.86 -17.70 10.00
C GLN A 639 7.12 -19.21 10.06
N GLU A 640 8.26 -19.58 10.63
CA GLU A 640 8.79 -20.95 10.59
C GLU A 640 8.90 -21.54 12.00
N SER A 641 8.64 -22.85 12.14
CA SER A 641 8.76 -23.54 13.41
C SER A 641 10.20 -23.56 13.91
N ILE A 642 10.40 -23.45 15.21
CA ILE A 642 11.68 -23.67 15.89
C ILE A 642 11.56 -24.72 17.01
N ALA A 643 10.50 -25.53 16.99
CA ALA A 643 10.29 -26.62 17.95
C ALA A 643 11.37 -27.73 17.89
N ASP A 644 12.17 -27.77 16.81
CA ASP A 644 13.35 -28.61 16.64
C ASP A 644 14.63 -28.03 17.26
N ALA A 645 14.61 -26.79 17.77
CA ALA A 645 15.74 -26.21 18.50
C ALA A 645 16.00 -26.94 19.83
N PRO A 646 17.28 -27.13 20.24
CA PRO A 646 17.62 -27.91 21.43
C PRO A 646 16.91 -27.49 22.72
N SER A 647 16.39 -28.47 23.45
CA SER A 647 15.54 -28.28 24.64
C SER A 647 16.19 -27.49 25.79
N PHE A 648 17.52 -27.36 25.79
CA PHE A 648 18.28 -26.47 26.69
C PHE A 648 17.74 -25.03 26.69
N TYR A 649 17.32 -24.52 25.53
CA TYR A 649 16.86 -23.13 25.38
C TYR A 649 15.42 -22.88 25.87
N ARG A 650 14.63 -23.94 26.14
CA ARG A 650 13.24 -23.79 26.60
C ARG A 650 13.10 -23.50 28.10
N ASN A 651 14.02 -23.96 28.95
CA ASN A 651 13.72 -24.15 30.39
C ASN A 651 14.83 -23.77 31.40
N SER A 652 15.73 -22.83 31.07
CA SER A 652 16.72 -22.31 32.03
C SER A 652 16.92 -20.78 31.95
N PRO A 653 16.37 -19.99 32.90
CA PRO A 653 16.73 -18.58 33.07
C PRO A 653 18.10 -18.47 33.77
N GLY A 654 19.18 -18.78 33.06
CA GLY A 654 20.53 -18.82 33.65
C GLY A 654 21.73 -18.86 32.70
N GLU A 655 21.53 -19.00 31.38
CA GLU A 655 22.62 -19.02 30.40
C GLU A 655 22.49 -17.86 29.40
N ASP A 656 23.58 -17.12 29.19
CA ASP A 656 23.67 -16.02 28.24
C ASP A 656 23.67 -16.57 26.81
N VAL A 657 22.56 -16.40 26.09
CA VAL A 657 22.37 -16.96 24.74
C VAL A 657 21.82 -15.90 23.80
N VAL A 658 22.43 -15.79 22.62
CA VAL A 658 22.02 -14.88 21.55
C VAL A 658 21.38 -15.69 20.43
N TRP A 659 20.14 -15.39 20.09
CA TRP A 659 19.50 -15.80 18.83
C TRP A 659 19.95 -14.86 17.71
N PHE A 660 20.12 -15.39 16.51
CA PHE A 660 20.44 -14.61 15.31
C PHE A 660 19.51 -14.95 14.13
N CYS A 661 19.35 -13.98 13.24
CA CYS A 661 18.88 -14.15 11.87
C CYS A 661 19.98 -13.61 10.95
N LYS A 662 20.37 -14.39 9.96
CA LYS A 662 21.43 -14.14 8.98
C LYS A 662 20.77 -14.11 7.59
N VAL A 663 20.68 -12.93 6.99
CA VAL A 663 20.14 -12.73 5.63
C VAL A 663 21.33 -12.42 4.73
N TYR A 664 21.58 -13.27 3.74
CA TYR A 664 22.59 -13.04 2.71
C TYR A 664 21.91 -12.82 1.37
N ASP A 665 22.26 -11.75 0.67
CA ASP A 665 21.86 -11.51 -0.71
C ASP A 665 22.84 -12.21 -1.66
N ALA A 666 22.35 -13.13 -2.50
CA ALA A 666 23.17 -13.86 -3.46
C ALA A 666 23.27 -13.21 -4.85
N ALA A 667 22.57 -12.10 -5.09
CA ALA A 667 22.53 -11.37 -6.35
C ALA A 667 23.06 -9.94 -6.19
N GLY A 668 22.78 -9.09 -7.19
CA GLY A 668 23.29 -7.73 -7.28
C GLY A 668 22.41 -6.84 -8.16
N ALA A 669 22.34 -5.55 -7.77
CA ALA A 669 21.40 -4.51 -8.17
C ALA A 669 20.05 -4.51 -7.42
N ASP A 670 19.97 -5.19 -6.28
CA ASP A 670 18.77 -5.30 -5.44
C ASP A 670 19.05 -4.81 -4.00
N GLN A 671 18.05 -4.21 -3.36
CA GLN A 671 18.20 -3.62 -2.02
C GLN A 671 16.91 -3.74 -1.21
N GLY A 672 17.07 -3.81 0.11
CA GLY A 672 15.92 -3.90 1.00
C GLY A 672 16.23 -3.70 2.47
N THR A 673 15.37 -4.23 3.33
CA THR A 673 15.42 -4.01 4.78
C THR A 673 14.76 -5.15 5.54
N LEU A 674 15.55 -5.85 6.36
CA LEU A 674 15.09 -6.76 7.41
C LEU A 674 14.38 -5.94 8.49
N ARG A 675 13.04 -5.84 8.40
CA ARG A 675 12.18 -5.05 9.29
C ARG A 675 11.85 -5.75 10.60
N ARG A 676 11.69 -7.08 10.58
CA ARG A 676 11.29 -7.86 11.76
C ARG A 676 12.16 -9.10 11.92
N PHE A 677 12.54 -9.35 13.16
CA PHE A 677 12.98 -10.64 13.65
C PHE A 677 12.34 -10.82 15.03
N SER A 678 11.46 -11.80 15.20
CA SER A 678 10.82 -12.08 16.50
C SER A 678 10.71 -13.59 16.77
N LEU A 679 10.92 -13.97 18.02
CA LEU A 679 10.87 -15.33 18.53
C LEU A 679 9.61 -15.46 19.40
N THR A 680 8.67 -16.32 19.04
CA THR A 680 7.53 -16.68 19.89
C THR A 680 7.72 -18.06 20.46
N THR A 681 7.63 -18.17 21.78
CA THR A 681 7.45 -19.43 22.51
C THR A 681 6.30 -19.23 23.51
N ASN A 682 6.52 -19.41 24.81
CA ASN A 682 5.57 -19.00 25.85
C ASN A 682 5.32 -17.47 25.91
N ASN A 683 6.16 -16.66 25.26
CA ASN A 683 5.97 -15.23 25.03
C ASN A 683 6.54 -14.87 23.65
N THR A 684 6.08 -13.78 23.03
CA THR A 684 6.73 -13.18 21.86
C THR A 684 7.82 -12.20 22.28
N TYR A 685 9.02 -12.41 21.77
CA TYR A 685 10.20 -11.56 21.96
C TYR A 685 10.60 -10.95 20.60
N VAL A 686 10.69 -9.62 20.52
CA VAL A 686 11.07 -8.92 19.28
C VAL A 686 12.53 -8.45 19.37
N SER A 687 13.28 -8.59 18.29
CA SER A 687 14.63 -8.05 18.16
C SER A 687 14.64 -6.52 18.27
N GLY A 688 15.58 -5.99 19.05
CA GLY A 688 15.79 -4.55 19.20
C GLY A 688 16.85 -3.95 18.27
N ASN A 689 17.39 -4.70 17.31
CA ASN A 689 18.36 -4.19 16.33
C ASN A 689 17.81 -4.09 14.89
N VAL A 690 16.58 -4.53 14.63
CA VAL A 690 15.86 -4.22 13.38
C VAL A 690 15.23 -2.82 13.43
N PRO A 691 15.03 -2.12 12.31
CA PRO A 691 15.37 -2.52 10.94
C PRO A 691 16.88 -2.60 10.67
N GLN A 692 17.28 -3.46 9.74
CA GLN A 692 18.64 -3.55 9.18
C GLN A 692 18.60 -3.56 7.65
N PRO A 693 19.50 -2.83 6.95
CA PRO A 693 19.53 -2.82 5.49
C PRO A 693 20.03 -4.15 4.93
N VAL A 694 19.40 -4.63 3.86
CA VAL A 694 19.87 -5.76 3.05
C VAL A 694 20.44 -5.19 1.74
N THR A 695 21.60 -5.68 1.31
CA THR A 695 22.38 -5.13 0.20
C THR A 695 23.13 -6.22 -0.56
N ASP A 696 23.12 -6.16 -1.89
CA ASP A 696 24.04 -6.80 -2.85
C ASP A 696 25.23 -7.55 -2.23
N PHE A 697 25.28 -8.88 -2.39
CA PHE A 697 26.41 -9.75 -2.00
C PHE A 697 26.88 -9.68 -0.53
N ASN A 698 26.10 -9.05 0.37
CA ASN A 698 26.49 -8.83 1.76
C ASN A 698 25.62 -9.64 2.74
N THR A 699 26.10 -9.81 3.97
CA THR A 699 25.34 -10.47 5.04
C THR A 699 24.80 -9.46 6.04
N THR A 700 23.49 -9.47 6.20
CA THR A 700 22.71 -8.71 7.19
C THR A 700 22.44 -9.57 8.41
N TYR A 701 22.52 -8.99 9.62
CA TYR A 701 22.31 -9.72 10.86
C TYR A 701 21.31 -9.02 11.81
N ALA A 702 20.28 -9.76 12.23
CA ALA A 702 19.45 -9.39 13.39
C ALA A 702 19.70 -10.33 14.57
N PHE A 703 19.54 -9.82 15.80
CA PHE A 703 19.89 -10.51 17.03
C PHE A 703 18.84 -10.34 18.12
N TYR A 704 18.70 -11.34 18.99
CA TYR A 704 17.94 -11.26 20.23
C TYR A 704 18.70 -11.96 21.39
N PRO A 705 19.23 -11.21 22.39
CA PRO A 705 19.86 -11.78 23.56
C PRO A 705 18.84 -12.09 24.66
N THR A 706 18.94 -13.28 25.26
CA THR A 706 18.20 -13.60 26.49
C THR A 706 18.68 -12.72 27.66
N ARG A 707 17.79 -12.44 28.62
CA ARG A 707 18.17 -11.80 29.90
C ARG A 707 18.92 -12.84 30.74
N THR A 708 20.03 -12.52 31.40
CA THR A 708 20.04 -11.55 32.52
C THR A 708 21.29 -10.68 32.67
N ALA A 709 22.39 -10.91 31.95
CA ALA A 709 23.63 -10.16 32.15
C ALA A 709 23.61 -8.73 31.56
N ARG A 710 24.55 -7.89 32.02
CA ARG A 710 24.94 -6.64 31.33
C ARG A 710 26.12 -6.99 30.43
N HIS A 711 25.98 -6.89 29.11
CA HIS A 711 27.07 -7.24 28.20
C HIS A 711 27.10 -6.35 26.95
N ALA A 712 28.29 -6.20 26.36
CA ALA A 712 28.42 -5.76 24.97
C ALA A 712 28.51 -6.97 24.05
N LEU A 713 28.00 -6.86 22.82
CA LEU A 713 28.31 -7.78 21.72
C LEU A 713 29.12 -6.99 20.68
N ILE A 714 30.23 -7.55 20.21
CA ILE A 714 31.11 -6.92 19.21
C ILE A 714 31.37 -7.94 18.10
N GLY A 715 31.15 -7.53 16.85
CA GLY A 715 31.38 -8.30 15.64
C GLY A 715 32.29 -7.56 14.66
N LEU A 716 33.36 -8.23 14.25
CA LEU A 716 34.29 -7.78 13.22
C LEU A 716 34.83 -8.93 12.37
N ASP A 717 35.01 -8.66 11.08
CA ASP A 717 35.75 -9.50 10.13
C ASP A 717 37.20 -8.97 9.99
N HIS A 718 38.21 -9.85 9.93
CA HIS A 718 39.61 -9.45 9.75
C HIS A 718 40.48 -10.55 9.11
N THR A 719 41.37 -10.16 8.19
CA THR A 719 42.10 -11.09 7.30
C THR A 719 43.17 -11.97 7.95
N TRP A 720 43.88 -11.50 8.99
CA TRP A 720 44.93 -12.27 9.70
C TRP A 720 44.65 -12.34 11.20
N ARG A 721 45.32 -13.22 11.98
CA ARG A 721 45.19 -13.21 13.46
C ARG A 721 46.35 -12.52 14.14
N GLY A 722 46.01 -11.82 15.22
CA GLY A 722 46.94 -11.55 16.30
C GLY A 722 47.78 -10.30 16.06
N ASP A 723 47.04 -9.25 15.76
CA ASP A 723 47.44 -7.90 15.42
C ASP A 723 46.40 -6.91 16.00
N LEU A 724 45.14 -7.32 16.12
CA LEU A 724 44.06 -6.51 16.69
C LEU A 724 44.14 -6.30 18.22
N ILE A 725 44.18 -5.03 18.61
CA ILE A 725 43.74 -4.55 19.93
C ILE A 725 42.32 -3.98 19.81
N VAL A 726 41.34 -4.68 20.40
CA VAL A 726 39.95 -4.23 20.48
C VAL A 726 39.69 -3.65 21.86
N THR A 727 39.22 -2.41 21.92
CA THR A 727 38.93 -1.67 23.16
C THR A 727 37.50 -1.14 23.13
N ILE A 728 36.72 -1.37 24.18
CA ILE A 728 35.42 -0.75 24.40
C ILE A 728 35.56 0.43 25.38
N GLY A 729 34.78 1.50 25.20
CA GLY A 729 34.81 2.64 26.12
C GLY A 729 33.55 3.51 26.12
N VAL A 730 33.56 4.49 27.03
CA VAL A 730 32.49 5.46 27.31
C VAL A 730 33.07 6.86 27.40
N GLY A 731 32.39 7.84 26.80
CA GLY A 731 32.85 9.22 26.71
C GLY A 731 33.84 9.43 25.56
N ASP A 732 34.58 10.53 25.58
CA ASP A 732 35.55 10.86 24.53
C ASP A 732 36.64 9.78 24.40
N PRO A 733 36.92 9.19 23.22
CA PRO A 733 37.95 8.17 23.08
C PRO A 733 39.39 8.63 23.36
N SER A 734 39.63 9.95 23.31
CA SER A 734 40.91 10.57 23.70
C SER A 734 41.06 10.76 25.21
N SER A 735 39.95 10.70 25.97
CA SER A 735 39.93 10.82 27.44
C SER A 735 38.68 10.12 28.03
N PRO A 736 38.62 8.78 27.98
CA PRO A 736 37.40 8.05 28.34
C PRO A 736 37.07 8.11 29.83
N LEU A 737 35.76 8.17 30.13
CA LEU A 737 35.21 8.03 31.48
C LEU A 737 35.38 6.59 32.00
N TRP A 738 35.40 5.63 31.09
CA TRP A 738 35.73 4.22 31.32
C TRP A 738 36.14 3.58 30.00
N SER A 739 37.10 2.65 30.05
CA SER A 739 37.46 1.82 28.89
C SER A 739 38.10 0.52 29.33
N ARG A 740 37.95 -0.53 28.51
CA ARG A 740 38.61 -1.84 28.70
C ARG A 740 39.04 -2.43 27.37
N VAL A 741 40.26 -2.95 27.33
CA VAL A 741 40.73 -3.83 26.24
C VAL A 741 39.98 -5.15 26.34
N VAL A 742 39.23 -5.52 25.31
CA VAL A 742 38.42 -6.76 25.26
C VAL A 742 39.15 -7.87 24.50
N ALA A 743 40.05 -7.48 23.59
CA ALA A 743 40.95 -8.38 22.88
C ALA A 743 42.31 -7.74 22.68
N ASN A 744 43.35 -8.55 22.82
CA ASN A 744 44.74 -8.24 22.51
C ASN A 744 45.37 -9.59 22.15
N ARG A 745 45.51 -9.86 20.86
CA ARG A 745 45.98 -11.15 20.31
C ARG A 745 47.36 -10.94 19.66
N THR A 746 48.17 -12.00 19.57
CA THR A 746 49.51 -11.95 18.93
C THR A 746 49.79 -13.21 18.10
N GLY A 747 49.88 -13.06 16.77
CA GLY A 747 50.18 -14.08 15.76
C GLY A 747 49.05 -15.06 15.33
N GLY A 748 49.01 -15.36 14.03
CA GLY A 748 48.13 -16.36 13.38
C GLY A 748 47.63 -15.88 12.00
N SER A 749 46.41 -16.26 11.55
CA SER A 749 46.04 -16.14 10.12
C SER A 749 44.55 -15.91 9.70
N LEU A 750 43.62 -15.46 10.58
CA LEU A 750 42.19 -15.08 10.31
C LEU A 750 41.48 -14.56 11.61
N ASP A 751 41.47 -13.27 12.00
CA ASP A 751 41.01 -12.86 13.37
C ASP A 751 39.51 -12.73 13.64
N ASN A 752 38.62 -12.87 12.64
CA ASN A 752 37.15 -12.81 12.76
C ASN A 752 36.65 -13.00 14.21
N MET A 753 36.20 -11.89 14.81
CA MET A 753 35.90 -11.81 16.24
C MET A 753 34.43 -11.47 16.44
N TRP A 754 33.70 -12.48 16.87
CA TRP A 754 32.47 -12.31 17.64
C TRP A 754 32.81 -12.45 19.14
N CYS A 755 32.53 -11.43 19.95
CA CYS A 755 32.73 -11.52 21.41
C CYS A 755 31.60 -10.87 22.22
N GLN A 756 31.21 -11.56 23.29
CA GLN A 756 30.37 -11.01 24.35
C GLN A 756 31.25 -10.54 25.50
N VAL A 757 31.00 -9.34 26.03
CA VAL A 757 31.88 -8.70 27.02
C VAL A 757 31.08 -8.15 28.20
N ASP A 758 31.21 -8.77 29.37
CA ASP A 758 30.52 -8.37 30.62
C ASP A 758 30.76 -6.89 30.97
N LEU A 759 29.69 -6.12 31.20
CA LEU A 759 29.73 -4.69 31.52
C LEU A 759 29.52 -4.37 33.00
N ALA A 760 29.63 -5.34 33.92
CA ALA A 760 29.48 -5.12 35.36
C ALA A 760 30.38 -3.99 35.90
N SER A 761 31.64 -3.90 35.45
CA SER A 761 32.57 -2.83 35.85
C SER A 761 32.27 -1.46 35.22
N ALA A 762 31.34 -1.38 34.27
CA ALA A 762 30.84 -0.16 33.65
C ALA A 762 29.39 0.19 34.10
N ALA A 763 28.84 -0.53 35.10
CA ALA A 763 27.43 -0.47 35.47
C ALA A 763 26.88 0.93 35.81
N ALA A 764 27.74 1.87 36.24
CA ALA A 764 27.38 3.27 36.51
C ALA A 764 27.07 4.10 35.25
N TYR A 765 27.57 3.66 34.09
CA TYR A 765 27.40 4.29 32.78
C TYR A 765 26.25 3.66 31.95
N LEU A 766 25.49 2.77 32.58
CA LEU A 766 24.32 2.12 31.99
C LEU A 766 23.02 2.67 32.65
N PRO A 767 21.91 2.85 31.90
CA PRO A 767 21.83 2.71 30.45
C PRO A 767 22.71 3.76 29.73
N PRO A 768 23.14 3.47 28.48
CA PRO A 768 23.80 4.46 27.64
C PRO A 768 22.94 5.71 27.45
N ASP A 769 23.57 6.90 27.48
CA ASP A 769 22.82 8.15 27.28
C ASP A 769 23.72 9.32 26.80
N PRO A 770 23.83 9.55 25.47
CA PRO A 770 24.62 10.63 24.89
C PRO A 770 23.96 12.01 25.08
N ARG A 771 22.70 12.04 25.53
CA ARG A 771 21.87 13.23 25.74
C ARG A 771 22.20 13.88 27.09
N THR A 772 22.76 13.10 28.02
CA THR A 772 23.30 13.64 29.28
C THR A 772 24.57 14.45 29.02
N CYS A 773 24.69 15.62 29.66
CA CYS A 773 25.84 16.52 29.49
C CYS A 773 27.16 15.95 30.06
N ASN A 774 27.09 14.75 30.65
CA ASN A 774 28.20 13.95 31.15
C ASN A 774 28.64 12.84 30.15
N MET A 775 28.22 12.93 28.88
CA MET A 775 28.76 12.15 27.74
C MET A 775 28.78 10.62 27.92
N ARG A 776 27.63 9.99 28.24
CA ARG A 776 27.52 8.51 28.33
C ARG A 776 27.35 7.81 26.97
N GLY A 777 27.97 8.33 25.93
CA GLY A 777 28.03 7.69 24.61
C GLY A 777 29.10 6.60 24.60
N TRP A 778 28.78 5.43 24.02
CA TRP A 778 29.68 4.27 23.97
C TRP A 778 30.35 4.12 22.60
N TRP A 779 31.56 3.57 22.60
CA TRP A 779 32.34 3.28 21.41
C TRP A 779 33.11 1.95 21.50
N VAL A 780 33.40 1.37 20.35
CA VAL A 780 34.45 0.36 20.17
C VAL A 780 35.54 0.93 19.27
N ARG A 781 36.79 0.78 19.70
CA ARG A 781 38.00 1.09 18.96
C ARG A 781 38.69 -0.21 18.60
N VAL A 782 38.89 -0.47 17.32
CA VAL A 782 39.76 -1.54 16.83
C VAL A 782 41.04 -0.88 16.34
N GLN A 783 42.19 -1.34 16.82
CA GLN A 783 43.50 -0.90 16.36
C GLN A 783 44.22 -2.09 15.76
N ASP A 784 44.63 -1.95 14.50
CA ASP A 784 45.59 -2.86 13.88
C ASP A 784 47.01 -2.46 14.31
N GLN A 785 47.87 -3.46 14.54
CA GLN A 785 49.27 -3.30 14.90
C GLN A 785 50.24 -3.82 13.83
N ALA A 786 49.72 -4.39 12.74
CA ALA A 786 50.46 -4.94 11.60
C ALA A 786 50.08 -4.19 10.29
N GLY A 787 50.26 -4.85 9.15
CA GLY A 787 49.94 -4.31 7.83
C GLY A 787 50.16 -5.35 6.73
N GLY A 788 49.32 -5.28 5.71
CA GLY A 788 48.93 -6.42 4.85
C GLY A 788 47.48 -6.83 5.05
N ASP A 789 46.66 -6.00 5.71
CA ASP A 789 45.45 -6.38 6.41
C ASP A 789 44.26 -5.44 6.15
N GLN A 790 43.09 -6.07 5.97
CA GLN A 790 41.82 -5.37 5.75
C GLN A 790 40.70 -6.11 6.48
N GLY A 791 39.76 -5.34 7.02
CA GLY A 791 38.61 -5.90 7.72
C GLY A 791 37.50 -4.89 7.91
N THR A 792 36.45 -5.31 8.62
CA THR A 792 35.25 -4.49 8.83
C THR A 792 34.72 -4.68 10.24
N LEU A 793 34.64 -3.59 11.00
CA LEU A 793 33.92 -3.53 12.27
C LEU A 793 32.44 -3.25 11.98
N HIS A 794 31.60 -4.29 12.07
CA HIS A 794 30.23 -4.29 11.55
C HIS A 794 29.14 -4.43 12.61
N THR A 795 29.47 -4.73 13.88
CA THR A 795 28.47 -4.78 14.95
C THR A 795 29.05 -4.35 16.29
N PHE A 796 28.31 -3.47 16.98
CA PHE A 796 28.54 -3.19 18.39
C PHE A 796 27.20 -2.91 19.09
N LEU A 797 26.77 -3.82 19.98
CA LEU A 797 25.51 -3.71 20.72
C LEU A 797 25.79 -3.60 22.22
N ILE A 798 25.05 -2.75 22.93
CA ILE A 798 25.03 -2.73 24.39
C ILE A 798 23.72 -3.34 24.90
N ASN A 799 23.81 -4.35 25.76
CA ASN A 799 22.70 -4.95 26.47
C ASN A 799 22.79 -4.59 27.97
N ASN A 800 21.76 -3.91 28.48
CA ASN A 800 21.59 -3.60 29.89
C ASN A 800 20.35 -4.32 30.45
N ASN A 801 20.54 -5.54 30.97
CA ASN A 801 19.47 -6.39 31.53
C ASN A 801 18.31 -6.64 30.55
N GLY A 802 18.60 -6.81 29.26
CA GLY A 802 17.64 -6.99 28.17
C GLY A 802 16.92 -5.72 27.73
N ALA A 803 17.54 -4.55 27.95
CA ALA A 803 17.37 -3.39 27.08
C ALA A 803 18.59 -3.32 26.16
N VAL A 804 18.39 -3.63 24.87
CA VAL A 804 19.45 -3.56 23.84
C VAL A 804 19.46 -2.16 23.23
N THR A 805 20.64 -1.63 22.91
CA THR A 805 20.80 -0.36 22.22
C THR A 805 21.82 -0.54 21.09
N ASN A 806 21.34 -0.40 19.86
CA ASN A 806 22.07 -0.65 18.61
C ASN A 806 23.07 0.48 18.27
N THR A 807 23.92 0.25 17.27
CA THR A 807 24.75 1.28 16.62
C THR A 807 24.02 1.94 15.48
N ASN A 808 24.05 3.27 15.44
CA ASN A 808 23.57 4.08 14.30
C ASN A 808 24.67 4.39 13.26
N ASP A 809 25.94 4.00 13.49
CA ASP A 809 27.02 4.13 12.51
C ASP A 809 26.99 3.00 11.47
N ALA A 810 27.36 3.33 10.23
CA ALA A 810 27.69 2.34 9.20
C ALA A 810 29.02 1.62 9.51
N SER A 811 29.15 0.38 9.03
CA SER A 811 30.33 -0.47 9.22
C SER A 811 31.64 0.21 8.84
N GLN A 812 32.64 0.12 9.70
CA GLN A 812 33.92 0.84 9.57
C GLN A 812 35.02 -0.08 9.07
N SER A 813 35.68 0.30 7.97
CA SER A 813 36.85 -0.43 7.46
C SER A 813 38.03 -0.34 8.42
N ILE A 814 38.61 -1.49 8.73
CA ILE A 814 39.91 -1.66 9.38
C ILE A 814 40.95 -1.78 8.25
N VAL A 815 42.09 -1.12 8.39
CA VAL A 815 43.17 -1.04 7.40
C VAL A 815 44.53 -1.00 8.10
N ASP A 816 45.59 -1.43 7.42
CA ASP A 816 47.02 -1.34 7.81
C ASP A 816 47.36 -0.24 8.84
N PHE A 817 47.83 -0.64 10.02
CA PHE A 817 48.22 0.23 11.15
C PHE A 817 47.13 1.23 11.60
N GLY A 818 45.89 0.99 11.19
CA GLY A 818 44.77 1.91 11.33
C GLY A 818 44.10 1.86 12.70
N THR A 819 43.10 2.73 12.88
CA THR A 819 42.25 2.72 14.05
C THR A 819 40.81 3.04 13.64
N ALA A 820 39.97 2.01 13.63
CA ALA A 820 38.54 2.13 13.34
C ALA A 820 37.76 2.41 14.64
N TYR A 821 36.72 3.25 14.53
CA TYR A 821 35.81 3.56 15.64
C TYR A 821 34.36 3.32 15.20
N LEU A 822 33.67 2.38 15.84
CA LEU A 822 32.21 2.22 15.70
C LEU A 822 31.52 2.78 16.95
N ARG A 823 30.64 3.75 16.76
CA ARG A 823 29.91 4.42 17.86
C ARG A 823 28.49 3.93 17.93
N GLN A 824 27.97 3.90 19.15
CA GLN A 824 26.57 3.60 19.37
C GLN A 824 25.63 4.65 18.71
N TYR A 825 26.10 5.88 18.52
CA TYR A 825 25.32 7.01 18.02
C TYR A 825 26.09 7.75 16.92
N GLY A 826 25.44 8.01 15.79
CA GLY A 826 26.01 8.62 14.58
C GLY A 826 25.09 9.69 13.98
N ASP A 827 24.40 10.43 14.85
CA ASP A 827 23.11 11.04 14.51
C ASP A 827 23.19 12.33 13.68
N SER A 828 22.11 12.61 12.96
CA SER A 828 21.90 13.88 12.26
C SER A 828 21.40 14.97 13.21
N VAL A 829 22.20 16.02 13.35
CA VAL A 829 21.86 17.23 14.12
C VAL A 829 20.85 18.08 13.35
N TYR A 830 19.76 18.45 14.00
CA TYR A 830 18.83 19.49 13.55
C TYR A 830 18.91 20.72 14.46
N THR A 831 18.56 21.88 13.90
CA THR A 831 18.63 23.19 14.56
C THR A 831 17.31 23.95 14.41
N ALA A 832 16.56 24.13 15.50
CA ALA A 832 15.44 25.06 15.54
C ALA A 832 15.96 26.46 15.89
N ILE A 833 15.49 27.49 15.18
CA ILE A 833 16.01 28.87 15.27
C ILE A 833 14.86 29.82 15.57
N VAL A 834 15.09 30.81 16.44
CA VAL A 834 14.08 31.80 16.84
C VAL A 834 14.37 33.13 16.13
N PRO A 835 13.50 33.60 15.21
CA PRO A 835 13.60 34.94 14.67
C PRO A 835 13.39 36.00 15.75
N VAL A 836 14.21 37.04 15.76
CA VAL A 836 14.11 38.18 16.67
C VAL A 836 14.04 39.50 15.91
N THR A 837 13.32 40.45 16.50
CA THR A 837 13.20 41.82 15.98
C THR A 837 13.75 42.79 17.01
N GLY A 838 14.48 43.81 16.56
CA GLY A 838 14.98 44.87 17.43
C GLY A 838 15.42 46.11 16.66
N ALA A 839 15.56 47.21 17.39
CA ALA A 839 16.01 48.49 16.84
C ALA A 839 17.50 48.75 17.10
N TYR A 840 18.09 49.73 16.41
CA TYR A 840 19.48 50.14 16.65
C TYR A 840 19.79 50.40 18.13
N GLY A 841 20.99 50.01 18.58
CA GLY A 841 21.42 50.12 19.97
C GLY A 841 20.72 49.16 20.95
N GLN A 842 19.65 48.47 20.54
CA GLN A 842 19.03 47.42 21.33
C GLN A 842 19.88 46.15 21.30
N THR A 843 20.02 45.49 22.45
CA THR A 843 20.56 44.13 22.53
C THR A 843 19.42 43.12 22.41
N VAL A 844 19.54 42.20 21.45
CA VAL A 844 18.59 41.09 21.22
C VAL A 844 19.29 39.74 21.39
N PRO A 845 18.62 38.70 21.92
CA PRO A 845 19.20 37.37 22.02
C PRO A 845 19.09 36.64 20.67
N LEU A 846 20.21 36.33 20.02
CA LEU A 846 20.23 35.36 18.92
C LEU A 846 20.20 33.96 19.53
N GLN A 847 19.23 33.13 19.15
CA GLN A 847 18.96 31.83 19.79
C GLN A 847 18.80 30.69 18.79
N VAL A 848 19.45 29.57 19.09
CA VAL A 848 19.33 28.31 18.34
C VAL A 848 19.27 27.12 19.30
N ARG A 849 18.46 26.13 18.96
CA ARG A 849 18.25 24.90 19.72
C ARG A 849 18.70 23.69 18.92
N MET A 850 19.61 22.88 19.46
CA MET A 850 20.05 21.62 18.85
C MET A 850 19.23 20.42 19.33
N ASN A 851 18.86 19.53 18.41
CA ASN A 851 18.33 18.20 18.72
C ASN A 851 18.93 17.11 17.83
N ALA A 852 19.12 15.93 18.41
CA ALA A 852 19.38 14.69 17.68
C ALA A 852 18.02 14.09 17.29
N VAL A 853 17.72 14.03 16.00
CA VAL A 853 16.38 13.66 15.50
C VAL A 853 16.05 12.20 15.82
N SER A 854 16.97 11.30 15.52
CA SER A 854 16.90 9.84 15.77
C SER A 854 16.84 9.45 17.25
N LEU A 855 17.16 10.35 18.18
CA LEU A 855 17.08 10.13 19.63
C LEU A 855 15.94 10.90 20.32
N GLY A 856 15.17 11.70 19.57
CA GLY A 856 14.05 12.49 20.09
C GLY A 856 14.45 13.52 21.16
N SER A 857 15.69 14.03 21.12
CA SER A 857 16.31 14.64 22.31
C SER A 857 17.24 15.82 22.02
N TRP A 858 17.40 16.69 23.02
CA TRP A 858 18.24 17.88 22.97
C TRP A 858 19.74 17.55 23.12
N ILE A 859 20.60 18.32 22.46
CA ILE A 859 22.06 18.16 22.50
C ILE A 859 22.66 19.26 23.38
N CYS A 860 23.17 18.91 24.57
CA CYS A 860 23.73 19.87 25.53
C CYS A 860 25.26 19.94 25.55
N ASN A 861 25.76 21.05 26.10
CA ASN A 861 27.17 21.42 26.27
C ASN A 861 27.99 21.42 24.97
N ARG A 862 27.39 21.83 23.84
CA ARG A 862 28.06 21.93 22.53
C ARG A 862 28.21 23.38 22.08
N THR A 863 29.41 23.74 21.67
CA THR A 863 29.75 25.11 21.24
C THR A 863 29.16 25.39 19.86
N ILE A 864 28.32 26.42 19.78
CA ILE A 864 27.76 26.93 18.52
C ILE A 864 28.35 28.32 18.27
N SER A 865 28.83 28.52 17.05
CA SER A 865 29.29 29.83 16.56
C SER A 865 28.17 30.55 15.81
N PHE A 866 28.12 31.88 15.96
CA PHE A 866 27.07 32.75 15.45
C PHE A 866 27.71 33.82 14.55
N SER A 867 27.12 34.08 13.39
CA SER A 867 27.48 35.22 12.54
C SER A 867 26.25 35.90 11.96
N VAL A 868 26.34 37.22 11.70
CA VAL A 868 25.27 38.06 11.13
C VAL A 868 25.79 38.64 9.83
N VAL A 869 25.09 38.36 8.73
CA VAL A 869 25.55 38.69 7.35
C VAL A 869 27.02 38.27 7.14
N GLY A 870 27.35 37.03 7.53
CA GLY A 870 28.69 36.45 7.44
C GLY A 870 29.73 36.91 8.49
N ASN A 871 29.48 37.99 9.23
CA ASN A 871 30.42 38.53 10.23
C ASN A 871 30.26 37.80 11.58
N PRO A 872 31.31 37.15 12.14
CA PRO A 872 31.21 36.49 13.44
C PRO A 872 30.80 37.45 14.58
N VAL A 873 29.79 37.06 15.36
CA VAL A 873 29.28 37.87 16.49
C VAL A 873 29.48 37.21 17.85
N GLY A 874 29.81 35.92 17.91
CA GLY A 874 30.16 35.21 19.14
C GLY A 874 30.00 33.70 19.05
N SER A 875 30.10 33.05 20.20
CA SER A 875 29.75 31.63 20.37
C SER A 875 29.16 31.39 21.76
N ALA A 876 28.39 30.31 21.89
CA ALA A 876 27.80 29.87 23.16
C ALA A 876 27.66 28.35 23.18
N ASN A 877 27.76 27.74 24.36
CA ASN A 877 27.46 26.32 24.55
C ASN A 877 25.95 26.11 24.70
N THR A 878 25.44 24.99 24.21
CA THR A 878 24.04 24.59 24.44
C THR A 878 23.77 24.21 25.91
N ASP A 879 22.62 24.64 26.44
CA ASP A 879 22.14 24.25 27.77
C ASP A 879 21.56 22.82 27.78
N VAL A 880 21.05 22.37 28.95
CA VAL A 880 20.39 21.05 29.11
C VAL A 880 19.15 20.85 28.22
N ASN A 881 18.56 21.94 27.73
CA ASN A 881 17.43 21.95 26.80
C ASN A 881 17.86 22.09 25.34
N GLY A 882 19.16 22.15 25.06
CA GLY A 882 19.75 22.28 23.72
C GLY A 882 19.93 23.71 23.22
N TRP A 883 19.65 24.75 24.02
CA TRP A 883 19.71 26.16 23.61
C TRP A 883 21.11 26.76 23.74
N ALA A 884 21.65 27.27 22.64
CA ALA A 884 22.75 28.23 22.64
C ALA A 884 22.22 29.65 22.39
N ILE A 885 22.75 30.64 23.12
CA ILE A 885 22.26 32.03 23.10
C ILE A 885 23.45 33.00 23.05
N VAL A 886 23.45 33.92 22.09
CA VAL A 886 24.40 35.04 22.01
C VAL A 886 23.62 36.36 22.01
N ASN A 887 23.92 37.25 22.96
CA ASN A 887 23.33 38.58 23.02
C ASN A 887 24.03 39.52 22.03
N TYR A 888 23.28 40.04 21.06
CA TYR A 888 23.78 40.88 19.96
C TYR A 888 23.19 42.28 20.03
N THR A 889 24.04 43.31 20.13
CA THR A 889 23.62 44.72 20.08
C THR A 889 23.62 45.20 18.63
N ILE A 890 22.46 45.66 18.15
CA ILE A 890 22.24 45.98 16.72
C ILE A 890 22.99 47.27 16.33
N PRO A 891 23.99 47.22 15.42
CA PRO A 891 24.83 48.35 15.08
C PRO A 891 24.25 49.18 13.92
N GLU A 892 24.57 50.47 13.87
CA GLU A 892 24.11 51.41 12.83
C GLU A 892 24.66 51.11 11.41
N SER A 893 25.64 50.21 11.30
CA SER A 893 26.15 49.68 10.03
C SER A 893 25.27 48.61 9.39
N LEU A 894 24.35 48.00 10.15
CA LEU A 894 23.41 47.00 9.64
C LEU A 894 22.15 47.70 9.11
N ALA A 895 21.72 47.44 7.88
CA ALA A 895 20.59 48.16 7.28
C ALA A 895 19.24 47.86 7.98
N VAL A 896 18.24 48.72 7.83
CA VAL A 896 16.85 48.40 8.23
C VAL A 896 16.30 47.32 7.30
N GLY A 897 15.68 46.28 7.86
CA GLY A 897 15.21 45.09 7.13
C GLY A 897 15.58 43.79 7.84
N THR A 898 15.28 42.65 7.20
CA THR A 898 15.61 41.32 7.75
C THR A 898 16.94 40.82 7.20
N HIS A 899 17.77 40.25 8.08
CA HIS A 899 19.13 39.80 7.80
C HIS A 899 19.32 38.33 8.13
N ASP A 900 20.21 37.69 7.38
CA ASP A 900 20.63 36.32 7.64
C ASP A 900 21.53 36.23 8.88
N VAL A 901 21.18 35.28 9.74
CA VAL A 901 21.97 34.83 10.87
C VAL A 901 22.39 33.39 10.57
N THR A 902 23.70 33.12 10.65
CA THR A 902 24.27 31.78 10.49
C THR A 902 24.66 31.23 11.85
N PHE A 903 24.28 29.99 12.09
CA PHE A 903 24.61 29.20 13.26
C PHE A 903 25.40 27.99 12.80
N ALA A 904 26.62 27.81 13.31
CA ALA A 904 27.50 26.72 12.89
C ALA A 904 28.05 25.94 14.08
N PHE A 905 27.74 24.65 14.09
CA PHE A 905 28.29 23.59 14.93
C PHE A 905 29.38 22.86 14.16
N ALA A 906 30.60 22.82 14.69
CA ALA A 906 31.76 22.25 14.02
C ALA A 906 31.77 20.71 13.92
N GLY A 907 30.84 20.03 14.61
CA GLY A 907 30.87 18.59 14.81
C GLY A 907 31.69 18.19 16.04
N ASP A 908 31.48 16.96 16.51
CA ASP A 908 32.33 16.28 17.48
C ASP A 908 32.33 14.76 17.21
N PHE A 909 32.94 13.97 18.09
CA PHE A 909 33.01 12.52 17.93
C PHE A 909 31.63 11.84 17.84
N PHE A 910 30.60 12.36 18.51
CA PHE A 910 29.25 11.77 18.57
C PHE A 910 28.25 12.39 17.58
N PHE A 911 28.50 13.62 17.11
CA PHE A 911 27.54 14.39 16.33
C PHE A 911 28.17 15.05 15.10
N ASN A 912 27.55 14.85 13.94
CA ASN A 912 28.00 15.43 12.68
C ASN A 912 27.95 16.96 12.67
N ALA A 913 28.89 17.58 11.96
CA ALA A 913 28.94 19.03 11.77
C ALA A 913 27.66 19.56 11.12
N ARG A 914 27.19 20.73 11.55
CA ARG A 914 25.93 21.33 11.05
C ARG A 914 26.00 22.84 11.01
N THR A 915 25.73 23.39 9.83
CA THR A 915 25.50 24.83 9.62
C THR A 915 24.05 25.06 9.20
N ALA A 916 23.46 26.15 9.67
CA ALA A 916 22.17 26.65 9.23
C ALA A 916 22.23 28.19 9.10
N THR A 917 21.70 28.73 8.00
CA THR A 917 21.59 30.17 7.73
C THR A 917 20.13 30.49 7.46
N VAL A 918 19.58 31.48 8.16
CA VAL A 918 18.18 31.91 8.01
C VAL A 918 18.02 33.40 8.31
N ALA A 919 17.02 34.01 7.68
CA ALA A 919 16.62 35.41 7.85
C ALA A 919 15.97 35.67 9.23
N ALA A 920 16.75 35.54 10.31
CA ALA A 920 16.28 35.51 11.70
C ALA A 920 16.50 36.81 12.49
N LEU A 921 17.09 37.87 11.90
CA LEU A 921 17.24 39.17 12.56
C LEU A 921 16.55 40.28 11.76
N THR A 922 15.41 40.78 12.26
CA THR A 922 14.73 41.96 11.69
C THR A 922 15.16 43.22 12.42
N VAL A 923 15.91 44.08 11.72
CA VAL A 923 16.37 45.38 12.20
C VAL A 923 15.35 46.45 11.88
N GLN A 924 14.99 47.24 12.89
CA GLN A 924 14.09 48.38 12.80
C GLN A 924 14.82 49.69 13.14
N LYS A 925 14.21 50.83 12.75
CA LYS A 925 14.65 52.14 13.23
C LYS A 925 14.42 52.27 14.73
N ALA A 926 15.30 52.99 15.43
CA ALA A 926 15.12 53.27 16.85
C ALA A 926 14.37 54.59 17.06
N ASP A 927 13.55 54.66 18.10
CA ASP A 927 12.87 55.90 18.47
C ASP A 927 13.83 56.93 19.07
N THR A 928 13.40 58.19 19.04
CA THR A 928 14.17 59.31 19.60
C THR A 928 13.43 59.99 20.73
N ASN A 929 14.20 60.40 21.74
CA ASN A 929 13.77 61.25 22.83
C ASN A 929 14.38 62.64 22.61
N MET A 930 13.55 63.69 22.65
CA MET A 930 13.98 65.08 22.51
C MET A 930 13.60 65.88 23.76
N THR A 931 14.48 66.76 24.23
CA THR A 931 14.19 67.71 25.32
C THR A 931 14.60 69.12 24.94
N VAL A 932 13.77 70.11 25.31
CA VAL A 932 13.97 71.54 25.00
C VAL A 932 13.91 72.35 26.31
N PRO A 933 15.04 72.90 26.79
CA PRO A 933 15.02 73.79 27.95
C PRO A 933 14.30 75.11 27.63
N SER A 934 13.46 75.57 28.54
CA SER A 934 12.89 76.93 28.48
C SER A 934 13.99 77.99 28.61
N ARG A 935 13.74 79.15 28.00
CA ARG A 935 14.60 80.34 27.98
C ARG A 935 13.78 81.59 28.31
N SER A 936 14.47 82.66 28.62
CA SER A 936 13.90 84.01 28.63
C SER A 936 14.90 85.01 28.07
N GLY A 937 14.41 86.17 27.64
CA GLY A 937 15.23 87.27 27.17
C GLY A 937 14.41 88.48 26.74
N PHE A 938 15.09 89.60 26.53
CA PHE A 938 14.47 90.86 26.15
C PHE A 938 14.25 90.97 24.64
N ILE A 939 13.28 91.78 24.21
CA ILE A 939 13.13 92.17 22.79
C ILE A 939 14.46 92.78 22.29
N GLY A 940 14.96 92.27 21.16
CA GLY A 940 16.28 92.62 20.60
C GLY A 940 17.47 91.81 21.15
N GLN A 941 17.30 91.03 22.23
CA GLN A 941 18.35 90.18 22.78
C GLN A 941 18.51 88.90 21.95
N THR A 942 19.76 88.45 21.74
CA THR A 942 20.06 87.13 21.18
C THR A 942 20.15 86.08 22.27
N VAL A 943 19.22 85.12 22.26
CA VAL A 943 19.18 83.96 23.17
C VAL A 943 19.58 82.66 22.45
N GLN A 944 19.98 81.65 23.21
CA GLN A 944 20.29 80.31 22.67
C GLN A 944 19.10 79.36 22.86
N LEU A 945 18.37 79.10 21.78
CA LEU A 945 17.40 78.00 21.70
C LEU A 945 18.17 76.69 21.63
N GLN A 946 17.82 75.70 22.46
CA GLN A 946 18.56 74.45 22.56
C GLN A 946 17.61 73.24 22.58
N ALA A 947 18.05 72.15 21.96
CA ALA A 947 17.34 70.88 21.95
C ALA A 947 18.35 69.73 22.09
N THR A 948 18.10 68.79 23.00
CA THR A 948 18.93 67.59 23.15
C THR A 948 18.20 66.39 22.55
N LEU A 949 18.82 65.71 21.60
CA LEU A 949 18.28 64.53 20.92
C LEU A 949 19.07 63.27 21.31
N ARG A 950 18.35 62.24 21.74
CA ARG A 950 18.91 60.94 22.15
C ARG A 950 18.11 59.78 21.57
N ARG A 951 18.73 58.62 21.44
CA ARG A 951 18.05 57.35 21.13
C ARG A 951 17.37 56.79 22.38
N THR A 952 16.21 56.17 22.23
CA THR A 952 15.44 55.58 23.36
C THR A 952 16.02 54.27 23.89
N THR A 953 16.59 53.43 23.03
CA THR A 953 17.03 52.05 23.38
C THR A 953 18.22 52.00 24.35
N ASP A 954 19.11 53.00 24.30
CA ASP A 954 20.36 53.05 25.08
C ASP A 954 20.69 54.46 25.63
N ASN A 955 19.79 55.44 25.46
CA ASN A 955 19.98 56.84 25.83
C ASN A 955 21.19 57.54 25.13
N ALA A 956 21.72 56.98 24.03
CA ALA A 956 22.88 57.52 23.34
C ALA A 956 22.60 58.89 22.69
N PRO A 957 23.54 59.86 22.73
CA PRO A 957 23.39 61.15 22.08
C PRO A 957 23.47 61.03 20.55
N LEU A 958 22.48 61.58 19.84
CA LEU A 958 22.45 61.54 18.38
C LEU A 958 23.13 62.79 17.80
N SER A 959 24.41 62.66 17.42
CA SER A 959 25.27 63.74 16.93
C SER A 959 25.13 64.01 15.42
N GLY A 960 25.19 65.27 14.98
CA GLY A 960 25.12 65.68 13.58
C GLY A 960 23.72 65.58 12.93
N ARG A 961 22.67 65.29 13.70
CA ARG A 961 21.28 65.21 13.21
C ARG A 961 20.65 66.61 13.19
N THR A 962 19.93 66.98 12.13
CA THR A 962 19.34 68.32 11.97
C THR A 962 18.07 68.48 12.80
N VAL A 963 18.02 69.49 13.67
CA VAL A 963 16.82 69.88 14.44
C VAL A 963 16.31 71.23 13.93
N GLN A 964 15.02 71.30 13.55
CA GLN A 964 14.32 72.55 13.27
C GLN A 964 13.85 73.20 14.58
N PHE A 965 13.92 74.53 14.66
CA PHE A 965 13.38 75.32 15.77
C PHE A 965 12.26 76.23 15.29
N ARG A 966 11.18 76.29 16.06
CA ARG A 966 9.99 77.10 15.81
C ARG A 966 9.62 77.92 17.04
N ILE A 967 9.15 79.14 16.83
CA ILE A 967 8.51 79.99 17.85
C ILE A 967 7.05 80.15 17.43
N ASP A 968 6.13 79.67 18.28
CA ASP A 968 4.68 79.63 18.02
C ASP A 968 4.34 79.02 16.63
N GLY A 969 5.01 77.92 16.31
CA GLY A 969 4.87 77.19 15.03
C GLY A 969 5.66 77.77 13.85
N ASN A 970 6.03 79.05 13.89
CA ASN A 970 6.81 79.71 12.84
C ASN A 970 8.27 79.23 12.85
N LEU A 971 8.79 78.79 11.70
CA LEU A 971 10.17 78.29 11.59
C LEU A 971 11.17 79.45 11.73
N VAL A 972 11.98 79.42 12.79
CA VAL A 972 13.01 80.45 13.05
C VAL A 972 14.42 80.02 12.65
N GLY A 973 14.62 78.72 12.38
CA GLY A 973 15.87 78.18 11.84
C GLY A 973 16.03 76.70 12.09
N SER A 974 17.26 76.20 11.91
CA SER A 974 17.67 74.86 12.28
C SER A 974 19.12 74.84 12.77
N ALA A 975 19.48 73.82 13.54
CA ALA A 975 20.85 73.55 13.92
C ALA A 975 21.09 72.04 13.96
N ASN A 976 22.33 71.62 13.66
CA ASN A 976 22.73 70.23 13.83
C ASN A 976 23.14 69.98 15.29
N THR A 977 22.86 68.78 15.78
CA THR A 977 23.30 68.35 17.12
C THR A 977 24.81 68.18 17.18
N ASN A 978 25.41 68.46 18.34
CA ASN A 978 26.81 68.19 18.64
C ASN A 978 27.04 66.76 19.16
N ALA A 979 28.28 66.42 19.52
CA ALA A 979 28.66 65.11 20.07
C ALA A 979 27.89 64.70 21.36
N SER A 980 27.31 65.66 22.09
CA SER A 980 26.46 65.43 23.27
C SER A 980 24.97 65.34 22.93
N GLY A 981 24.61 65.36 21.64
CA GLY A 981 23.24 65.33 21.14
C GLY A 981 22.55 66.70 21.17
N VAL A 982 23.27 67.80 21.45
CA VAL A 982 22.67 69.12 21.64
C VAL A 982 22.76 69.96 20.37
N ALA A 983 21.61 70.32 19.79
CA ALA A 983 21.48 71.35 18.77
C ALA A 983 21.31 72.72 19.47
N THR A 984 21.99 73.76 18.98
CA THR A 984 21.89 75.13 19.52
C THR A 984 21.71 76.13 18.38
N LEU A 985 20.68 76.96 18.46
CA LEU A 985 20.40 78.05 17.53
C LEU A 985 20.42 79.39 18.27
N ASN A 986 21.25 80.33 17.80
CA ASN A 986 21.19 81.72 18.23
C ASN A 986 19.94 82.38 17.61
N TYR A 987 19.07 82.92 18.45
CA TYR A 987 17.82 83.56 18.04
C TYR A 987 17.75 84.96 18.66
N THR A 988 17.80 85.99 17.81
CA THR A 988 17.52 87.37 18.21
C THR A 988 16.01 87.54 18.32
N ILE A 989 15.52 87.85 19.52
CA ILE A 989 14.09 88.03 19.80
C ILE A 989 13.60 89.26 19.02
N PRO A 990 12.69 89.11 18.04
CA PRO A 990 12.13 90.23 17.30
C PRO A 990 11.11 90.99 18.15
N ASN A 991 10.51 92.06 17.61
CA ASN A 991 9.45 92.80 18.30
C ASN A 991 8.14 91.99 18.29
N ILE A 992 7.95 91.17 19.33
CA ILE A 992 6.77 90.33 19.59
C ILE A 992 6.22 90.65 20.99
N ALA A 993 4.93 90.37 21.22
CA ALA A 993 4.25 90.67 22.48
C ALA A 993 4.91 89.97 23.69
N CYS A 994 4.92 90.61 24.85
CA CYS A 994 5.62 90.11 26.03
C CYS A 994 4.81 89.06 26.81
N GLY A 995 5.47 87.94 27.12
CA GLY A 995 4.86 86.77 27.73
C GLY A 995 5.56 85.47 27.33
N ASN A 996 4.82 84.37 27.37
CA ASN A 996 5.35 83.03 27.13
C ASN A 996 5.01 82.55 25.70
N HIS A 997 6.05 82.39 24.87
CA HIS A 997 5.96 81.75 23.55
C HIS A 997 6.40 80.29 23.60
N THR A 998 5.94 79.48 22.66
CA THR A 998 6.32 78.06 22.56
C THR A 998 7.58 77.90 21.72
N ILE A 999 8.68 77.47 22.34
CA ILE A 999 9.86 76.94 21.63
C ILE A 999 9.54 75.50 21.25
N GLN A 1000 9.21 75.24 20.00
CA GLN A 1000 9.11 73.87 19.49
C GLN A 1000 10.41 73.50 18.79
N ALA A 1001 10.96 72.33 19.12
CA ALA A 1001 12.04 71.70 18.36
C ALA A 1001 11.57 70.40 17.73
N SER A 1002 12.01 70.10 16.51
CA SER A 1002 11.65 68.85 15.83
C SER A 1002 12.78 68.30 14.94
N PHE A 1003 12.91 66.97 14.99
CA PHE A 1003 13.77 66.14 14.15
C PHE A 1003 12.88 65.25 13.29
N ALA A 1004 13.08 65.26 11.98
CA ALA A 1004 12.17 64.62 11.01
C ALA A 1004 12.34 63.09 10.90
N GLY A 1005 13.29 62.50 11.63
CA GLY A 1005 13.76 61.14 11.38
C GLY A 1005 14.82 61.11 10.28
N ASP A 1006 15.51 59.98 10.17
CA ASP A 1006 16.50 59.69 9.11
C ASP A 1006 16.45 58.20 8.73
N SER A 1007 17.51 57.64 8.13
CA SER A 1007 17.56 56.22 7.77
C SER A 1007 17.58 55.27 8.98
N TRP A 1008 18.04 55.73 10.14
CA TRP A 1008 18.28 54.92 11.35
C TRP A 1008 17.29 55.20 12.48
N TYR A 1009 16.75 56.42 12.58
CA TYR A 1009 15.85 56.78 13.68
C TYR A 1009 14.52 57.38 13.22
N ASN A 1010 13.51 57.18 14.07
CA ASN A 1010 12.19 57.77 13.89
C ASN A 1010 12.16 59.24 14.33
N ALA A 1011 11.19 59.99 13.80
CA ALA A 1011 11.01 61.41 14.11
C ALA A 1011 10.76 61.65 15.62
N GLY A 1012 11.15 62.84 16.09
CA GLY A 1012 11.01 63.23 17.49
C GLY A 1012 10.83 64.74 17.62
N SER A 1013 10.04 65.20 18.59
CA SER A 1013 9.82 66.62 18.84
C SER A 1013 9.53 66.87 20.31
N ALA A 1014 9.85 68.08 20.78
CA ALA A 1014 9.55 68.52 22.13
C ALA A 1014 9.37 70.03 22.19
N ASN A 1015 8.73 70.51 23.25
CA ASN A 1015 8.44 71.93 23.46
C ASN A 1015 9.11 72.42 24.76
N GLY A 1016 9.56 73.68 24.74
CA GLY A 1016 9.90 74.49 25.90
C GLY A 1016 9.24 75.87 25.77
N THR A 1017 9.54 76.79 26.69
CA THR A 1017 8.94 78.14 26.71
C THR A 1017 10.01 79.21 26.51
N LEU A 1018 9.70 80.24 25.71
CA LEU A 1018 10.49 81.49 25.62
C LEU A 1018 9.71 82.60 26.31
N GLY A 1019 10.19 83.06 27.47
CA GLY A 1019 9.67 84.24 28.16
C GLY A 1019 10.26 85.53 27.58
N VAL A 1020 9.42 86.41 27.03
CA VAL A 1020 9.82 87.69 26.41
C VAL A 1020 9.38 88.86 27.30
N SER A 1021 10.28 89.83 27.48
CA SER A 1021 10.08 91.08 28.22
C SER A 1021 10.73 92.28 27.51
N LEU A 1022 10.46 93.51 27.95
CA LEU A 1022 11.22 94.70 27.53
C LEU A 1022 12.47 94.90 28.40
N GLN A 1023 13.55 95.40 27.81
CA GLN A 1023 14.71 95.81 28.59
C GLN A 1023 14.41 97.19 29.21
N GLY A 1024 14.51 97.31 30.52
CA GLY A 1024 14.11 98.51 31.27
C GLY A 1024 12.72 98.44 31.91
N ASP A 1025 11.91 97.42 31.58
CA ASP A 1025 10.73 97.03 32.35
C ASP A 1025 11.23 96.28 33.60
N VAL A 1026 11.37 97.01 34.71
CA VAL A 1026 11.85 96.49 36.00
C VAL A 1026 10.68 96.18 36.95
N ASN A 1027 9.49 96.67 36.61
CA ASN A 1027 8.25 96.48 37.37
C ASN A 1027 7.45 95.23 36.96
N GLY A 1028 7.47 94.86 35.67
CA GLY A 1028 6.89 93.66 35.10
C GLY A 1028 5.50 93.84 34.48
N ASP A 1029 5.04 95.07 34.26
CA ASP A 1029 3.72 95.35 33.66
C ASP A 1029 3.70 95.33 32.11
N ARG A 1030 4.88 95.24 31.47
CA ARG A 1030 5.18 95.31 30.01
C ARG A 1030 5.30 96.70 29.41
N ILE A 1031 5.33 97.76 30.21
CA ILE A 1031 5.65 99.11 29.79
C ILE A 1031 7.04 99.47 30.37
N VAL A 1032 7.68 100.50 29.83
CA VAL A 1032 8.84 101.15 30.44
C VAL A 1032 8.48 102.60 30.70
N ASP A 1033 8.03 102.94 31.91
CA ASP A 1033 7.53 104.29 32.23
C ASP A 1033 8.14 104.93 33.49
N ASP A 1034 7.49 105.95 34.06
CA ASP A 1034 8.01 106.62 35.24
C ASP A 1034 8.00 105.75 36.51
N ALA A 1035 7.21 104.66 36.57
CA ALA A 1035 7.31 103.66 37.63
C ALA A 1035 8.66 102.91 37.60
N ASP A 1036 9.10 102.48 36.41
CA ASP A 1036 10.40 101.82 36.23
C ASP A 1036 11.57 102.75 36.49
N LEU A 1037 11.48 103.97 35.94
CA LEU A 1037 12.46 105.03 36.15
C LEU A 1037 12.61 105.38 37.64
N LEU A 1038 11.49 105.51 38.37
CA LEU A 1038 11.50 105.75 39.81
C LEU A 1038 12.06 104.56 40.59
N ARG A 1039 11.80 103.31 40.18
CA ARG A 1039 12.41 102.14 40.83
C ARG A 1039 13.93 102.16 40.69
N VAL A 1040 14.47 102.36 39.49
CA VAL A 1040 15.92 102.47 39.27
C VAL A 1040 16.52 103.66 40.04
N LEU A 1041 15.86 104.82 40.05
CA LEU A 1041 16.30 105.99 40.83
C LEU A 1041 16.27 105.76 42.36
N PHE A 1042 15.31 105.01 42.89
CA PHE A 1042 15.29 104.62 44.32
C PHE A 1042 16.26 103.48 44.65
N ALA A 1043 16.68 102.70 43.65
CA ALA A 1043 17.70 101.68 43.78
C ALA A 1043 19.13 102.19 43.51
N PHE A 1044 19.30 103.43 43.03
CA PHE A 1044 20.59 103.98 42.61
C PHE A 1044 21.67 103.91 43.69
N GLY A 1045 22.84 103.37 43.33
CA GLY A 1045 23.96 103.10 44.24
C GLY A 1045 23.80 101.85 45.11
N GLN A 1046 22.70 101.09 45.00
CA GLN A 1046 22.58 99.77 45.61
C GLN A 1046 23.32 98.72 44.77
N THR A 1047 23.79 97.66 45.44
CA THR A 1047 24.56 96.58 44.80
C THR A 1047 23.90 95.22 44.95
N GLY A 1048 24.40 94.27 44.15
CA GLY A 1048 23.90 92.90 44.02
C GLY A 1048 22.72 92.81 43.07
N ARG A 1049 22.68 91.73 42.28
CA ARG A 1049 21.67 91.44 41.25
C ARG A 1049 20.22 91.73 41.68
N ARG A 1050 19.58 92.67 40.99
CA ARG A 1050 18.21 93.19 41.23
C ARG A 1050 17.45 93.37 39.91
N PRO A 1051 16.12 93.55 39.92
CA PRO A 1051 15.39 94.01 38.74
C PRO A 1051 15.88 95.37 38.21
N GLU A 1052 16.30 96.25 39.12
CA GLU A 1052 16.82 97.60 38.82
C GLU A 1052 18.26 97.61 38.30
N ASP A 1053 18.97 96.49 38.39
CA ASP A 1053 20.28 96.21 37.75
C ASP A 1053 19.99 95.60 36.37
N VAL A 1054 19.66 96.48 35.42
CA VAL A 1054 19.16 96.18 34.07
C VAL A 1054 20.31 95.84 33.11
N ASN A 1055 21.52 96.30 33.43
CA ASN A 1055 22.75 96.01 32.70
C ASN A 1055 23.36 94.66 33.18
N GLY A 1056 23.26 94.35 34.47
CA GLY A 1056 23.66 93.07 35.07
C GLY A 1056 25.06 93.03 35.69
N ASP A 1057 25.74 94.17 35.86
CA ASP A 1057 27.08 94.24 36.45
C ASP A 1057 27.10 94.15 38.00
N ASN A 1058 25.92 94.18 38.65
CA ASN A 1058 25.68 94.15 40.10
C ASN A 1058 25.83 95.50 40.84
N VAL A 1059 25.82 96.64 40.14
CA VAL A 1059 25.66 97.98 40.70
C VAL A 1059 24.53 98.70 39.94
N VAL A 1060 23.54 99.26 40.64
CA VAL A 1060 22.52 100.10 39.99
C VAL A 1060 23.10 101.50 39.82
N ASP A 1061 23.51 101.88 38.60
CA ASP A 1061 24.12 103.18 38.33
C ASP A 1061 23.55 103.93 37.10
N ASP A 1062 24.28 104.90 36.56
CA ASP A 1062 23.81 105.70 35.42
C ASP A 1062 23.71 104.89 34.12
N ALA A 1063 24.36 103.73 34.01
CA ALA A 1063 24.16 102.80 32.88
C ALA A 1063 22.75 102.18 32.91
N ASP A 1064 22.27 101.71 34.05
CA ASP A 1064 20.90 101.16 34.19
C ASP A 1064 19.84 102.23 33.99
N LEU A 1065 20.07 103.41 34.58
CA LEU A 1065 19.22 104.57 34.41
C LEU A 1065 19.10 104.97 32.94
N LEU A 1066 20.22 104.95 32.19
CA LEU A 1066 20.23 105.20 30.76
C LEU A 1066 19.54 104.09 29.97
N ILE A 1067 19.64 102.81 30.37
CA ILE A 1067 18.90 101.71 29.72
C ILE A 1067 17.39 101.90 29.85
N VAL A 1068 16.89 102.27 31.04
CA VAL A 1068 15.47 102.60 31.23
C VAL A 1068 15.09 103.82 30.39
N LEU A 1069 15.87 104.91 30.46
CA LEU A 1069 15.59 106.14 29.70
C LEU A 1069 15.63 105.97 28.17
N PHE A 1070 16.50 105.10 27.63
CA PHE A 1070 16.55 104.78 26.20
C PHE A 1070 15.41 103.84 25.74
N ASN A 1071 14.76 103.14 26.67
CA ASN A 1071 13.58 102.31 26.40
C ASN A 1071 12.26 102.99 26.83
N PHE A 1072 12.31 104.16 27.45
CA PHE A 1072 11.15 104.86 28.01
C PHE A 1072 10.04 105.09 26.98
N GLY A 1073 8.81 104.79 27.36
CA GLY A 1073 7.63 104.84 26.50
C GLY A 1073 7.48 103.64 25.54
N ARG A 1074 8.31 102.60 25.64
CA ARG A 1074 8.08 101.31 24.96
C ARG A 1074 7.06 100.46 25.72
N SER A 1075 6.31 99.65 24.97
CA SER A 1075 5.36 98.68 25.52
C SER A 1075 5.27 97.42 24.64
N CYS A 1076 4.86 96.30 25.24
CA CYS A 1076 4.70 94.99 24.59
C CYS A 1076 3.60 94.11 25.22
#